data_AF-A0A2V7U5W6-F1
#
_entry.id   AF-A0A2V7U5W6-F1
#
_cell.length_a   1.000
_cell.length_b   1.000
_cell.length_c   1.000
_cell.angle_alpha   90.00
_cell.angle_beta   90.00
_cell.angle_gamma   90.00
#
_symmetry.space_group_name_H-M   'P 1'
#
loop_
_entity.id
_entity.type
_entity.pdbx_description
1 polymer ?
#
loop_
_entity_poly.entity_id
_entity_poly.type
_entity_poly.pdbx_seq_one_letter_code
_entity_poly.pdbx_strand_id
1 'polypeptide(L)'
;MPHPVTAPHEPAPRPSFYRRWLSPEGYLGLHLVIGFFVASACLIAFDFIADKVFATPDIRHVDAQAQMIARRLVSPRLTIIMQTISMFGTLPALVSLSLAVIAWLLKVKSHRRLYAFVATMAGGALLNGLMKLYYHRARPTSSLVLAHGYSFPSGHAMGSICFFASLAYVIFFTIERRHVLRIVAAIACGLTVLAIGASRVYLGVHYFTDVVAGYAAGLAWLAVCFTGVEAWVRWSDYRAARRKAGEKAAITRAGLLLLAAIGGARVAAATPPPYPLPQGGEGLPAAPCAECVAWETTVPQAEALLAADSELGGLDVLLPAASAAAGDLLHRLRQRGARPGLLLTTADAPAGTDAEAFLLKMRATELRSQHADVTIALDVPAARLSGLASRGLGVYFDVVVADGAAEPGASAMGLPVWHRYAGPPAIPPLLAATSDAAGARLLAPANDPALVLEIARLRDLLPSGLSPLPEVRVGCIAEATVAPGAACASAVFLNPRTLEAVAVVTPRTPQFSVAVTPPTARVERRSLDPGDPLAPFLLRISAWTGAEEGRFASEVDVTDTRSLSVEEVIARHQAAAARQRRQIRSLIASGTTVLTFQIPGLAAPMTISSEIRLNGLDYETENGGVPRLPIVEPERVSEPPLAISLTEAYRYRLEGREKRQGRDAYVVSFAPRAEGRSLFRGRAWIDASSFDMLRVDASQTALRGAVISSQQEDEFVPVPIAGGTAWLLGRSETHQVYAGAGHRTPIHRVLTLTAHEPNPPDFAARLEAAHASASVMLQETPAGFRYLKRTRSEGDRPASPGAASPARVAAGKAQRVRTIAAGVLVDPNIDHPLPFAGLSYLDFDFLRSGAQVNAFFGGAFAQLAFAVPSLGGTRLQLHGAGFAIYDEDVRQRPARFAIGLLQPLGPRWRARADYELSYTRYRRAGFADPAFVPPASTPVHGVRLALEAQEGPWSASLWWGAARRQRWPEWGR
;
A
#
# COMPACT_ATOMS: atom_id res chain seq x y z
N MET A 1 -34.09 -49.44 0.23
CA MET A 1 -33.15 -49.03 -0.83
C MET A 1 -32.52 -47.71 -0.43
N PRO A 2 -31.19 -47.55 -0.43
CA PRO A 2 -30.54 -46.25 -0.30
C PRO A 2 -30.45 -45.56 -1.68
N HIS A 3 -30.59 -44.23 -1.72
CA HIS A 3 -30.20 -43.46 -2.91
C HIS A 3 -28.67 -43.43 -3.02
N PRO A 4 -28.09 -43.65 -4.22
CA PRO A 4 -26.65 -43.56 -4.40
C PRO A 4 -26.18 -42.11 -4.25
N VAL A 5 -25.25 -41.88 -3.32
CA VAL A 5 -24.56 -40.59 -3.21
C VAL A 5 -23.68 -40.42 -4.44
N THR A 6 -24.01 -39.45 -5.29
CA THR A 6 -23.18 -39.09 -6.44
C THR A 6 -21.89 -38.45 -5.94
N ALA A 7 -20.75 -39.05 -6.33
CA ALA A 7 -19.43 -38.50 -6.03
C ALA A 7 -19.30 -37.07 -6.61
N PRO A 8 -18.54 -36.17 -5.96
CA PRO A 8 -18.29 -34.85 -6.51
C PRO A 8 -17.58 -34.97 -7.86
N HIS A 9 -18.19 -34.43 -8.92
CA HIS A 9 -17.61 -34.43 -10.26
C HIS A 9 -16.19 -33.84 -10.24
N GLU A 10 -15.21 -34.63 -10.69
CA GLU A 10 -13.90 -34.09 -11.01
C GLU A 10 -14.04 -32.96 -12.05
N PRO A 11 -13.28 -31.85 -11.91
CA PRO A 11 -13.30 -30.78 -12.89
C PRO A 11 -12.69 -31.29 -14.21
N ALA A 12 -13.56 -31.49 -15.21
CA ALA A 12 -13.20 -32.08 -16.50
C ALA A 12 -11.87 -31.51 -17.06
N PRO A 13 -10.98 -32.37 -17.60
CA PRO A 13 -9.62 -31.99 -17.94
C PRO A 13 -9.58 -30.79 -18.89
N ARG A 14 -8.80 -29.77 -18.53
CA ARG A 14 -8.71 -28.50 -19.27
C ARG A 14 -8.42 -28.81 -20.75
N PRO A 15 -9.29 -28.44 -21.71
CA PRO A 15 -9.09 -28.81 -23.11
C PRO A 15 -7.75 -28.27 -23.61
N SER A 16 -7.02 -29.11 -24.36
CA SER A 16 -5.67 -28.82 -24.84
C SER A 16 -5.60 -27.48 -25.58
N PHE A 17 -4.41 -26.87 -25.59
CA PHE A 17 -4.16 -25.55 -26.21
C PHE A 17 -4.75 -25.47 -27.63
N TYR A 18 -4.49 -26.49 -28.45
CA TYR A 18 -4.96 -26.60 -29.83
C TYR A 18 -6.50 -26.66 -29.96
N ARG A 19 -7.21 -27.39 -29.08
CA ARG A 19 -8.70 -27.44 -29.08
C ARG A 19 -9.35 -26.09 -28.74
N ARG A 20 -8.64 -25.17 -28.08
CA ARG A 20 -9.11 -23.80 -27.80
C ARG A 20 -8.80 -22.78 -28.90
N TRP A 21 -7.88 -23.10 -29.82
CA TRP A 21 -7.55 -22.27 -30.98
C TRP A 21 -8.50 -22.55 -32.16
N LEU A 22 -8.83 -23.83 -32.38
CA LEU A 22 -9.64 -24.28 -33.51
C LEU A 22 -11.16 -24.26 -33.26
N SER A 23 -11.64 -23.96 -32.06
CA SER A 23 -13.08 -23.92 -31.78
C SER A 23 -13.76 -22.64 -32.32
N PRO A 24 -14.88 -22.74 -33.07
CA PRO A 24 -15.65 -21.58 -33.52
C PRO A 24 -16.22 -20.72 -32.38
N GLU A 25 -16.43 -21.33 -31.21
CA GLU A 25 -17.03 -20.73 -30.02
C GLU A 25 -15.99 -20.00 -29.13
N GLY A 26 -14.69 -20.21 -29.37
CA GLY A 26 -13.63 -19.56 -28.57
C GLY A 26 -13.63 -18.04 -28.73
N TYR A 27 -13.40 -17.31 -27.63
CA TYR A 27 -13.18 -15.85 -27.67
C TYR A 27 -11.84 -15.46 -28.33
N LEU A 28 -10.91 -16.42 -28.40
CA LEU A 28 -9.59 -16.30 -29.02
C LEU A 28 -9.44 -17.23 -30.24
N GLY A 29 -10.57 -17.75 -30.76
CA GLY A 29 -10.62 -18.85 -31.73
C GLY A 29 -10.48 -18.43 -33.20
N LEU A 30 -10.88 -19.35 -34.08
CA LEU A 30 -10.67 -19.36 -35.53
C LEU A 30 -10.86 -18.01 -36.26
N HIS A 31 -11.83 -17.19 -35.87
CA HIS A 31 -12.06 -15.88 -36.51
C HIS A 31 -10.86 -14.92 -36.39
N LEU A 32 -10.17 -14.91 -35.24
CA LEU A 32 -8.99 -14.05 -35.03
C LEU A 32 -7.81 -14.56 -35.85
N VAL A 33 -7.67 -15.88 -35.99
CA VAL A 33 -6.65 -16.52 -36.83
C VAL A 33 -6.89 -16.18 -38.31
N ILE A 34 -8.12 -16.33 -38.81
CA ILE A 34 -8.49 -15.99 -40.19
C ILE A 34 -8.26 -14.51 -40.47
N GLY A 35 -8.76 -13.61 -39.62
CA GLY A 35 -8.59 -12.17 -39.86
C GLY A 35 -7.15 -11.68 -39.68
N PHE A 36 -6.33 -12.33 -38.85
CA PHE A 36 -4.89 -12.11 -38.82
C PHE A 36 -4.25 -12.46 -40.16
N PHE A 37 -4.47 -13.68 -40.69
CA PHE A 37 -3.90 -14.07 -41.98
C PHE A 37 -4.41 -13.22 -43.15
N VAL A 38 -5.70 -12.84 -43.17
CA VAL A 38 -6.26 -11.92 -44.18
C VAL A 38 -5.63 -10.54 -44.06
N ALA A 39 -5.51 -9.97 -42.86
CA ALA A 39 -4.87 -8.68 -42.66
C ALA A 39 -3.39 -8.71 -43.08
N SER A 40 -2.63 -9.74 -42.66
CA SER A 40 -1.23 -9.92 -43.04
C SER A 40 -1.06 -10.08 -44.56
N ALA A 41 -1.89 -10.90 -45.22
CA ALA A 41 -1.82 -11.07 -46.67
C ALA A 41 -2.14 -9.76 -47.42
N CYS A 42 -3.14 -9.00 -46.97
CA CYS A 42 -3.47 -7.69 -47.54
C CYS A 42 -2.40 -6.63 -47.26
N LEU A 43 -1.73 -6.65 -46.11
CA LEU A 43 -0.60 -5.77 -45.80
C LEU A 43 0.64 -6.12 -46.63
N ILE A 44 0.96 -7.40 -46.79
CA ILE A 44 2.06 -7.86 -47.66
C ILE A 44 1.79 -7.47 -49.12
N ALA A 45 0.56 -7.63 -49.61
CA ALA A 45 0.19 -7.19 -50.95
C ALA A 45 0.28 -5.66 -51.11
N PHE A 46 -0.13 -4.89 -50.10
CA PHE A 46 0.00 -3.43 -50.09
C PHE A 46 1.47 -2.98 -50.10
N ASP A 47 2.30 -3.56 -49.24
CA ASP A 47 3.73 -3.26 -49.11
C ASP A 47 4.50 -3.62 -50.39
N PHE A 48 4.22 -4.79 -50.98
CA PHE A 48 4.77 -5.20 -52.27
C PHE A 48 4.39 -4.22 -53.39
N ILE A 49 3.13 -3.79 -53.48
CA ILE A 49 2.71 -2.79 -54.48
C ILE A 49 3.41 -1.44 -54.22
N ALA A 50 3.53 -1.03 -52.95
CA ALA A 50 4.21 0.21 -52.59
C ALA A 50 5.70 0.19 -52.94
N ASP A 51 6.45 -0.82 -52.50
CA ASP A 51 7.87 -1.01 -52.85
C ASP A 51 8.05 -0.99 -54.38
N LYS A 52 7.25 -1.76 -55.11
CA LYS A 52 7.34 -1.79 -56.57
C LYS A 52 7.04 -0.43 -57.22
N VAL A 53 6.08 0.35 -56.71
CA VAL A 53 5.73 1.68 -57.24
C VAL A 53 6.81 2.74 -56.93
N PHE A 54 7.47 2.66 -55.77
CA PHE A 54 8.37 3.73 -55.29
C PHE A 54 9.86 3.43 -55.41
N ALA A 55 10.27 2.15 -55.54
CA ALA A 55 11.66 1.69 -55.62
C ALA A 55 12.07 1.14 -57.01
N THR A 56 11.17 0.49 -57.77
CA THR A 56 11.49 -0.07 -59.11
C THR A 56 10.82 0.68 -60.28
N PRO A 57 11.44 0.73 -61.48
CA PRO A 57 10.78 1.30 -62.67
C PRO A 57 9.62 0.45 -63.20
N ASP A 58 9.70 -0.87 -63.07
CA ASP A 58 8.99 -1.81 -63.94
C ASP A 58 7.47 -1.71 -63.86
N ILE A 59 6.91 -1.56 -62.65
CA ILE A 59 5.44 -1.52 -62.46
C ILE A 59 4.78 -0.29 -63.10
N ARG A 60 5.57 0.73 -63.47
CA ARG A 60 5.09 1.89 -64.24
C ARG A 60 4.58 1.47 -65.63
N HIS A 61 5.07 0.37 -66.19
CA HIS A 61 4.56 -0.18 -67.45
C HIS A 61 3.13 -0.71 -67.29
N VAL A 62 2.81 -1.38 -66.18
CA VAL A 62 1.45 -1.88 -65.89
C VAL A 62 0.48 -0.71 -65.75
N ASP A 63 0.90 0.34 -65.03
CA ASP A 63 0.11 1.57 -64.89
C ASP A 63 -0.08 2.32 -66.22
N ALA A 64 0.95 2.37 -67.07
CA ALA A 64 0.87 2.98 -68.40
C ALA A 64 -0.02 2.17 -69.37
N GLN A 65 0.06 0.83 -69.34
CA GLN A 65 -0.83 -0.06 -70.10
C GLN A 65 -2.29 0.12 -69.68
N ALA A 66 -2.57 0.12 -68.37
CA ALA A 66 -3.91 0.34 -67.84
C ALA A 66 -4.48 1.71 -68.27
N GLN A 67 -3.66 2.76 -68.28
CA GLN A 67 -4.07 4.08 -68.79
C GLN A 67 -4.24 4.11 -70.32
N MET A 68 -3.43 3.38 -71.08
CA MET A 68 -3.61 3.28 -72.54
C MET A 68 -4.93 2.58 -72.89
N ILE A 69 -5.27 1.50 -72.18
CA ILE A 69 -6.56 0.81 -72.32
C ILE A 69 -7.70 1.74 -71.93
N ALA A 70 -7.60 2.42 -70.78
CA ALA A 70 -8.60 3.38 -70.32
C ALA A 70 -8.86 4.49 -71.36
N ARG A 71 -7.80 5.10 -71.93
CA ARG A 71 -7.91 6.15 -72.95
C ARG A 71 -8.62 5.68 -74.22
N ARG A 72 -8.41 4.42 -74.66
CA ARG A 72 -9.10 3.84 -75.83
C ARG A 72 -10.62 3.67 -75.63
N LEU A 73 -11.10 3.66 -74.38
CA LEU A 73 -12.52 3.52 -74.04
C LEU A 73 -13.24 4.87 -73.88
N VAL A 74 -12.53 6.00 -73.94
CA VAL A 74 -13.10 7.31 -73.62
C VAL A 74 -14.15 7.73 -74.64
N SER A 75 -15.39 7.90 -74.18
CA SER A 75 -16.50 8.46 -74.98
C SER A 75 -17.42 9.30 -74.09
N PRO A 76 -18.16 10.31 -74.63
CA PRO A 76 -19.00 11.19 -73.80
C PRO A 76 -20.02 10.44 -72.94
N ARG A 77 -20.70 9.43 -73.53
CA ARG A 77 -21.69 8.60 -72.82
C ARG A 77 -21.06 7.80 -71.67
N LEU A 78 -19.93 7.13 -71.93
CA LEU A 78 -19.25 6.33 -70.90
C LEU A 78 -18.61 7.21 -69.82
N THR A 79 -18.16 8.42 -70.16
CA THR A 79 -17.63 9.38 -69.18
C THR A 79 -18.69 9.86 -68.19
N ILE A 80 -19.93 10.14 -68.64
CA ILE A 80 -21.05 10.46 -67.73
C ILE A 80 -21.30 9.28 -66.79
N ILE A 81 -21.43 8.06 -67.33
CA ILE A 81 -21.63 6.83 -66.53
C ILE A 81 -20.51 6.65 -65.49
N MET A 82 -19.25 6.83 -65.87
CA MET A 82 -18.10 6.68 -64.97
C MET A 82 -18.03 7.81 -63.92
N GLN A 83 -18.47 9.03 -64.24
CA GLN A 83 -18.62 10.10 -63.25
C GLN A 83 -19.72 9.76 -62.24
N THR A 84 -20.90 9.28 -62.68
CA THR A 84 -21.98 8.84 -61.80
C THR A 84 -21.57 7.67 -60.89
N ILE A 85 -20.89 6.65 -61.44
CA ILE A 85 -20.32 5.54 -60.65
C ILE A 85 -19.30 6.08 -59.63
N SER A 86 -18.40 6.97 -60.05
CA SER A 86 -17.41 7.57 -59.16
C SER A 86 -18.04 8.42 -58.05
N MET A 87 -19.26 8.94 -58.22
CA MET A 87 -19.93 9.77 -57.21
C MET A 87 -20.13 9.01 -55.89
N PHE A 88 -20.47 7.71 -55.96
CA PHE A 88 -20.63 6.84 -54.80
C PHE A 88 -19.32 6.56 -54.04
N GLY A 89 -18.16 6.82 -54.65
CA GLY A 89 -16.85 6.77 -54.00
C GLY A 89 -16.40 8.09 -53.37
N THR A 90 -17.18 9.17 -53.49
CA THR A 90 -16.81 10.49 -52.94
C THR A 90 -17.03 10.55 -51.43
N LEU A 91 -16.24 11.38 -50.73
CA LEU A 91 -16.34 11.53 -49.28
C LEU A 91 -17.75 11.97 -48.81
N PRO A 92 -18.43 12.96 -49.44
CA PRO A 92 -19.79 13.33 -49.04
C PRO A 92 -20.80 12.18 -49.20
N ALA A 93 -20.74 11.43 -50.32
CA ALA A 93 -21.62 10.29 -50.54
C ALA A 93 -21.39 9.19 -49.50
N LEU A 94 -20.13 8.82 -49.25
CA LEU A 94 -19.77 7.79 -48.27
C LEU A 94 -20.13 8.21 -46.84
N VAL A 95 -20.03 9.50 -46.48
CA VAL A 95 -20.47 10.01 -45.17
C VAL A 95 -22.00 9.94 -45.04
N SER A 96 -22.76 10.45 -46.01
CA SER A 96 -24.23 10.41 -45.97
C SER A 96 -24.78 8.98 -45.92
N LEU A 97 -24.21 8.07 -46.72
CA LEU A 97 -24.56 6.64 -46.68
C LEU A 97 -24.16 5.98 -45.34
N SER A 98 -23.01 6.37 -44.76
CA SER A 98 -22.59 5.89 -43.44
C SER A 98 -23.53 6.34 -42.33
N LEU A 99 -24.01 7.58 -42.36
CA LEU A 99 -25.00 8.09 -41.39
C LEU A 99 -26.32 7.32 -41.47
N ALA A 100 -26.78 6.97 -42.67
CA ALA A 100 -27.97 6.13 -42.85
C ALA A 100 -27.79 4.72 -42.28
N VAL A 101 -26.62 4.09 -42.49
CA VAL A 101 -26.30 2.77 -41.92
C VAL A 101 -26.15 2.84 -40.39
N ILE A 102 -25.56 3.90 -39.85
CA ILE A 102 -25.46 4.15 -38.41
C ILE A 102 -26.85 4.31 -37.77
N ALA A 103 -27.75 5.09 -38.38
CA ALA A 103 -29.12 5.25 -37.91
C ALA A 103 -29.90 3.94 -37.94
N TRP A 104 -29.72 3.11 -38.97
CA TRP A 104 -30.30 1.76 -39.04
C TRP A 104 -29.74 0.83 -37.95
N LEU A 105 -28.43 0.82 -37.74
CA LEU A 105 -27.78 0.01 -36.70
C LEU A 105 -28.21 0.41 -35.28
N LEU A 106 -28.42 1.70 -35.03
CA LEU A 106 -29.00 2.22 -33.79
C LEU A 106 -30.46 1.77 -33.62
N LYS A 107 -31.28 1.87 -34.68
CA LYS A 107 -32.69 1.40 -34.67
C LYS A 107 -32.81 -0.10 -34.39
N VAL A 108 -31.89 -0.92 -34.91
CA VAL A 108 -31.81 -2.38 -34.66
C VAL A 108 -31.05 -2.72 -33.36
N LYS A 109 -30.61 -1.70 -32.58
CA LYS A 109 -29.86 -1.83 -31.31
C LYS A 109 -28.60 -2.71 -31.41
N SER A 110 -28.00 -2.82 -32.60
CA SER A 110 -26.88 -3.73 -32.86
C SER A 110 -25.54 -3.08 -32.54
N HIS A 111 -25.34 -2.73 -31.27
CA HIS A 111 -24.18 -1.96 -30.80
C HIS A 111 -22.82 -2.55 -31.24
N ARG A 112 -22.67 -3.88 -31.24
CA ARG A 112 -21.45 -4.55 -31.71
C ARG A 112 -21.13 -4.25 -33.19
N ARG A 113 -22.15 -4.28 -34.05
CA ARG A 113 -22.01 -3.97 -35.48
C ARG A 113 -21.80 -2.47 -35.72
N LEU A 114 -22.44 -1.63 -34.92
CA LEU A 114 -22.22 -0.17 -34.92
C LEU A 114 -20.76 0.19 -34.62
N TYR A 115 -20.15 -0.36 -33.56
CA TYR A 115 -18.76 -0.05 -33.22
C TYR A 115 -17.78 -0.52 -34.31
N ALA A 116 -17.97 -1.71 -34.86
CA ALA A 116 -17.15 -2.22 -35.98
C ALA A 116 -17.29 -1.33 -37.23
N PHE A 117 -18.50 -0.93 -37.59
CA PHE A 117 -18.77 -0.06 -38.75
C PHE A 117 -18.11 1.33 -38.60
N VAL A 118 -18.32 1.98 -37.45
CA VAL A 118 -17.75 3.32 -37.17
C VAL A 118 -16.22 3.28 -37.14
N ALA A 119 -15.60 2.27 -36.49
CA ALA A 119 -14.15 2.10 -36.48
C ALA A 119 -13.57 1.87 -37.89
N THR A 120 -14.26 1.08 -38.71
CA THR A 120 -13.83 0.79 -40.09
C THR A 120 -13.87 2.07 -40.94
N MET A 121 -14.97 2.84 -40.87
CA MET A 121 -15.13 4.06 -41.68
C MET A 121 -14.22 5.21 -41.22
N ALA A 122 -14.23 5.55 -39.93
CA ALA A 122 -13.43 6.67 -39.40
C ALA A 122 -11.93 6.37 -39.47
N GLY A 123 -11.52 5.16 -39.06
CA GLY A 123 -10.13 4.70 -39.15
C GLY A 123 -9.64 4.55 -40.59
N GLY A 124 -10.48 4.05 -41.50
CA GLY A 124 -10.13 3.91 -42.91
C GLY A 124 -9.92 5.27 -43.62
N ALA A 125 -10.76 6.26 -43.30
CA ALA A 125 -10.59 7.62 -43.80
C ALA A 125 -9.29 8.27 -43.29
N LEU A 126 -9.00 8.15 -41.99
CA LEU A 126 -7.77 8.63 -41.36
C LEU A 126 -6.53 7.94 -41.96
N LEU A 127 -6.56 6.60 -42.07
CA LEU A 127 -5.45 5.80 -42.57
C LEU A 127 -5.14 6.12 -44.04
N ASN A 128 -6.16 6.26 -44.90
CA ASN A 128 -5.99 6.77 -46.26
C ASN A 128 -5.36 8.18 -46.30
N GLY A 129 -5.78 9.08 -45.39
CA GLY A 129 -5.19 10.42 -45.27
C GLY A 129 -3.70 10.37 -44.91
N LEU A 130 -3.35 9.61 -43.89
CA LEU A 130 -1.97 9.39 -43.44
C LEU A 130 -1.12 8.73 -44.53
N MET A 131 -1.64 7.70 -45.23
CA MET A 131 -0.94 7.04 -46.33
C MET A 131 -0.69 8.01 -47.50
N LYS A 132 -1.63 8.90 -47.83
CA LYS A 132 -1.40 9.94 -48.85
C LYS A 132 -0.33 10.93 -48.45
N LEU A 133 -0.32 11.34 -47.18
CA LEU A 133 0.72 12.20 -46.58
C LEU A 133 2.06 11.46 -46.37
N TYR A 134 2.09 10.14 -46.50
CA TYR A 134 3.31 9.35 -46.51
C TYR A 134 3.87 9.27 -47.95
N TYR A 135 3.08 8.72 -48.88
CA TYR A 135 3.54 8.31 -50.20
C TYR A 135 3.69 9.44 -51.24
N HIS A 136 3.03 10.59 -51.05
CA HIS A 136 3.21 11.81 -51.88
C HIS A 136 3.08 11.65 -53.42
N ARG A 137 2.54 10.53 -53.92
CA ARG A 137 2.52 10.21 -55.37
C ARG A 137 1.75 11.27 -56.14
N ALA A 138 2.38 11.86 -57.16
CA ALA A 138 1.71 12.69 -58.15
C ALA A 138 0.58 11.90 -58.86
N ARG A 139 -0.44 12.60 -59.36
CA ARG A 139 -1.52 12.02 -60.16
C ARG A 139 -1.09 11.80 -61.62
N PRO A 140 -1.87 11.06 -62.43
CA PRO A 140 -1.68 11.07 -63.88
C PRO A 140 -1.99 12.45 -64.47
N THR A 141 -1.36 12.80 -65.58
CA THR A 141 -1.52 14.12 -66.23
C THR A 141 -2.75 14.22 -67.12
N SER A 142 -3.31 13.11 -67.59
CA SER A 142 -4.50 13.07 -68.46
C SER A 142 -5.81 12.93 -67.68
N SER A 143 -6.09 13.88 -66.79
CA SER A 143 -7.26 13.84 -65.91
C SER A 143 -8.52 14.37 -66.61
N LEU A 144 -9.61 13.58 -66.64
CA LEU A 144 -10.91 14.00 -67.20
C LEU A 144 -11.79 14.75 -66.19
N VAL A 145 -11.35 14.87 -64.94
CA VAL A 145 -12.03 15.59 -63.84
C VAL A 145 -10.96 16.26 -62.97
N LEU A 146 -11.26 17.44 -62.41
CA LEU A 146 -10.36 18.12 -61.48
C LEU A 146 -10.22 17.32 -60.16
N ALA A 147 -8.99 17.05 -59.71
CA ALA A 147 -8.75 16.25 -58.51
C ALA A 147 -7.49 16.71 -57.76
N HIS A 148 -7.66 17.28 -56.57
CA HIS A 148 -6.58 17.80 -55.74
C HIS A 148 -5.93 16.71 -54.85
N GLY A 149 -4.73 17.00 -54.32
CA GLY A 149 -3.99 16.13 -53.41
C GLY A 149 -3.43 14.85 -54.06
N TYR A 150 -2.68 14.06 -53.27
CA TYR A 150 -1.90 12.92 -53.76
C TYR A 150 -2.72 11.72 -54.25
N SER A 151 -2.08 10.90 -55.08
CA SER A 151 -2.71 9.80 -55.82
C SER A 151 -2.74 8.48 -55.07
N PHE A 152 -1.67 8.10 -54.36
CA PHE A 152 -1.53 6.79 -53.71
C PHE A 152 -1.83 6.84 -52.20
N PRO A 153 -2.64 5.91 -51.64
CA PRO A 153 -3.56 5.01 -52.33
C PRO A 153 -4.84 5.75 -52.80
N SER A 154 -5.66 5.10 -53.63
CA SER A 154 -6.91 5.68 -54.12
C SER A 154 -7.99 5.70 -53.03
N GLY A 155 -8.22 6.87 -52.43
CA GLY A 155 -9.23 7.04 -51.38
C GLY A 155 -10.67 6.75 -51.78
N HIS A 156 -11.02 6.80 -53.08
CA HIS A 156 -12.33 6.31 -53.54
C HIS A 156 -12.41 4.78 -53.49
N ALA A 157 -11.30 4.08 -53.78
CA ALA A 157 -11.22 2.61 -53.74
C ALA A 157 -11.15 2.09 -52.29
N MET A 158 -10.34 2.74 -51.44
CA MET A 158 -10.23 2.41 -50.01
C MET A 158 -11.52 2.78 -49.25
N GLY A 159 -12.11 3.93 -49.55
CA GLY A 159 -13.39 4.35 -48.96
C GLY A 159 -14.56 3.47 -49.39
N SER A 160 -14.65 3.10 -50.67
CA SER A 160 -15.71 2.22 -51.14
C SER A 160 -15.60 0.81 -50.57
N ILE A 161 -14.39 0.20 -50.52
CA ILE A 161 -14.26 -1.15 -49.97
C ILE A 161 -14.55 -1.18 -48.47
N CYS A 162 -14.09 -0.19 -47.70
CA CYS A 162 -14.44 -0.05 -46.28
C CYS A 162 -15.96 0.08 -46.08
N PHE A 163 -16.66 0.88 -46.90
CA PHE A 163 -18.10 1.07 -46.77
C PHE A 163 -18.91 -0.16 -47.23
N PHE A 164 -18.74 -0.59 -48.49
CA PHE A 164 -19.60 -1.60 -49.12
C PHE A 164 -19.35 -3.00 -48.56
N ALA A 165 -18.10 -3.36 -48.20
CA ALA A 165 -17.87 -4.64 -47.51
C ALA A 165 -18.42 -4.62 -46.07
N SER A 166 -18.40 -3.46 -45.38
CA SER A 166 -19.07 -3.32 -44.09
C SER A 166 -20.59 -3.36 -44.20
N LEU A 167 -21.16 -2.76 -45.24
CA LEU A 167 -22.60 -2.85 -45.54
C LEU A 167 -23.00 -4.31 -45.83
N ALA A 168 -22.22 -5.03 -46.66
CA ALA A 168 -22.44 -6.45 -46.92
C ALA A 168 -22.35 -7.29 -45.64
N TYR A 169 -21.36 -7.05 -44.78
CA TYR A 169 -21.25 -7.70 -43.45
C TYR A 169 -22.47 -7.43 -42.57
N VAL A 170 -22.90 -6.17 -42.43
CA VAL A 170 -24.08 -5.82 -41.63
C VAL A 170 -25.34 -6.46 -42.20
N ILE A 171 -25.55 -6.44 -43.51
CA ILE A 171 -26.67 -7.14 -44.18
C ILE A 171 -26.63 -8.64 -43.89
N PHE A 172 -25.46 -9.27 -44.05
CA PHE A 172 -25.29 -10.72 -43.89
C PHE A 172 -25.65 -11.19 -42.48
N PHE A 173 -25.29 -10.43 -41.45
CA PHE A 173 -25.56 -10.77 -40.05
C PHE A 173 -26.86 -10.19 -39.49
N THR A 174 -27.55 -9.30 -40.21
CA THR A 174 -28.81 -8.67 -39.74
C THR A 174 -30.06 -9.19 -40.46
N ILE A 175 -29.93 -9.76 -41.67
CA ILE A 175 -31.06 -10.33 -42.43
C ILE A 175 -31.02 -11.86 -42.39
N GLU A 176 -31.45 -12.43 -41.27
CA GLU A 176 -31.18 -13.83 -40.95
C GLU A 176 -31.95 -14.84 -41.84
N ARG A 177 -33.17 -14.52 -42.31
CA ARG A 177 -34.05 -15.49 -43.00
C ARG A 177 -34.00 -15.50 -44.55
N ARG A 178 -33.05 -14.82 -45.20
CA ARG A 178 -33.01 -14.68 -46.69
C ARG A 178 -31.61 -14.89 -47.28
N HIS A 179 -31.16 -16.14 -47.39
CA HIS A 179 -29.80 -16.49 -47.85
C HIS A 179 -29.45 -15.93 -49.24
N VAL A 180 -30.32 -16.11 -50.24
CA VAL A 180 -30.12 -15.58 -51.61
C VAL A 180 -29.90 -14.06 -51.61
N LEU A 181 -30.69 -13.32 -50.82
CA LEU A 181 -30.57 -11.87 -50.71
C LEU A 181 -29.21 -11.43 -50.13
N ARG A 182 -28.62 -12.21 -49.19
CA ARG A 182 -27.27 -11.93 -48.67
C ARG A 182 -26.20 -12.11 -49.75
N ILE A 183 -26.30 -13.17 -50.55
CA ILE A 183 -25.34 -13.48 -51.63
C ILE A 183 -25.43 -12.40 -52.72
N VAL A 184 -26.64 -12.07 -53.17
CA VAL A 184 -26.89 -10.99 -54.13
C VAL A 184 -26.39 -9.65 -53.61
N ALA A 185 -26.64 -9.30 -52.34
CA ALA A 185 -26.15 -8.06 -51.74
C ALA A 185 -24.61 -8.01 -51.65
N ALA A 186 -23.95 -9.12 -51.31
CA ALA A 186 -22.49 -9.21 -51.26
C ALA A 186 -21.86 -9.07 -52.67
N ILE A 187 -22.44 -9.72 -53.68
CA ILE A 187 -22.01 -9.60 -55.08
C ILE A 187 -22.21 -8.16 -55.57
N ALA A 188 -23.38 -7.56 -55.34
CA ALA A 188 -23.66 -6.17 -55.73
C ALA A 188 -22.71 -5.17 -55.06
N CYS A 189 -22.41 -5.35 -53.77
CA CYS A 189 -21.40 -4.56 -53.06
C CYS A 189 -20.02 -4.71 -53.69
N GLY A 190 -19.58 -5.94 -53.97
CA GLY A 190 -18.29 -6.22 -54.61
C GLY A 190 -18.15 -5.60 -56.00
N LEU A 191 -19.17 -5.79 -56.86
CA LEU A 191 -19.23 -5.17 -58.19
C LEU A 191 -19.22 -3.63 -58.10
N THR A 192 -19.92 -3.04 -57.13
CA THR A 192 -19.94 -1.58 -56.92
C THR A 192 -18.55 -1.06 -56.52
N VAL A 193 -17.84 -1.75 -55.62
CA VAL A 193 -16.45 -1.42 -55.25
C VAL A 193 -15.55 -1.45 -56.48
N LEU A 194 -15.59 -2.54 -57.26
CA LEU A 194 -14.78 -2.72 -58.46
C LEU A 194 -15.07 -1.65 -59.53
N ALA A 195 -16.34 -1.33 -59.78
CA ALA A 195 -16.77 -0.29 -60.72
C ALA A 195 -16.29 1.11 -60.27
N ILE A 196 -16.36 1.41 -58.97
CA ILE A 196 -15.81 2.65 -58.41
C ILE A 196 -14.31 2.74 -58.68
N GLY A 197 -13.51 1.71 -58.41
CA GLY A 197 -12.08 1.76 -58.72
C GLY A 197 -11.77 1.88 -60.21
N ALA A 198 -12.47 1.13 -61.06
CA ALA A 198 -12.33 1.21 -62.52
C ALA A 198 -12.60 2.63 -63.03
N SER A 199 -13.63 3.30 -62.51
CA SER A 199 -13.94 4.71 -62.85
C SER A 199 -12.78 5.67 -62.55
N ARG A 200 -11.95 5.40 -61.51
CA ARG A 200 -10.82 6.27 -61.16
C ARG A 200 -9.62 6.12 -62.10
N VAL A 201 -9.47 4.95 -62.73
CA VAL A 201 -8.47 4.74 -63.80
C VAL A 201 -9.01 5.31 -65.12
N TYR A 202 -10.29 5.06 -65.45
CA TYR A 202 -10.96 5.62 -66.63
C TYR A 202 -10.91 7.16 -66.65
N LEU A 203 -11.24 7.82 -65.55
CA LEU A 203 -11.24 9.29 -65.43
C LEU A 203 -9.83 9.90 -65.34
N GLY A 204 -8.76 9.10 -65.44
CA GLY A 204 -7.36 9.57 -65.45
C GLY A 204 -6.87 10.21 -64.14
N VAL A 205 -7.62 10.04 -63.06
CA VAL A 205 -7.39 10.68 -61.75
C VAL A 205 -6.51 9.86 -60.81
N HIS A 206 -6.34 8.56 -61.08
CA HIS A 206 -5.52 7.62 -60.32
C HIS A 206 -4.85 6.58 -61.25
N TYR A 207 -3.72 6.05 -60.80
CA TYR A 207 -3.07 4.89 -61.40
C TYR A 207 -3.79 3.58 -61.03
N PHE A 208 -3.57 2.50 -61.77
CA PHE A 208 -4.17 1.19 -61.48
C PHE A 208 -3.64 0.65 -60.14
N THR A 209 -2.33 0.76 -59.91
CA THR A 209 -1.70 0.39 -58.64
C THR A 209 -2.22 1.20 -57.44
N ASP A 210 -2.62 2.48 -57.61
CA ASP A 210 -3.26 3.26 -56.52
C ASP A 210 -4.59 2.63 -56.09
N VAL A 211 -5.36 2.09 -57.04
CA VAL A 211 -6.66 1.47 -56.81
C VAL A 211 -6.50 0.12 -56.12
N VAL A 212 -5.60 -0.74 -56.62
CA VAL A 212 -5.33 -2.06 -56.00
C VAL A 212 -4.74 -1.89 -54.60
N ALA A 213 -3.81 -0.95 -54.39
CA ALA A 213 -3.30 -0.61 -53.06
C ALA A 213 -4.40 -0.07 -52.13
N GLY A 214 -5.32 0.75 -52.65
CA GLY A 214 -6.49 1.22 -51.89
C GLY A 214 -7.39 0.07 -51.42
N TYR A 215 -7.61 -0.95 -52.25
CA TYR A 215 -8.33 -2.15 -51.84
C TYR A 215 -7.57 -2.96 -50.79
N ALA A 216 -6.27 -3.18 -50.98
CA ALA A 216 -5.44 -3.95 -50.06
C ALA A 216 -5.40 -3.30 -48.66
N ALA A 217 -5.16 -1.99 -48.59
CA ALA A 217 -5.18 -1.23 -47.33
C ALA A 217 -6.56 -1.23 -46.65
N GLY A 218 -7.65 -1.09 -47.44
CA GLY A 218 -9.01 -1.12 -46.93
C GLY A 218 -9.43 -2.49 -46.37
N LEU A 219 -9.08 -3.58 -47.06
CA LEU A 219 -9.32 -4.95 -46.59
C LEU A 219 -8.51 -5.30 -45.35
N ALA A 220 -7.24 -4.89 -45.28
CA ALA A 220 -6.41 -5.05 -44.09
C ALA A 220 -7.03 -4.35 -42.88
N TRP A 221 -7.47 -3.09 -43.04
CA TRP A 221 -8.10 -2.32 -41.97
C TRP A 221 -9.43 -2.96 -41.51
N LEU A 222 -10.28 -3.35 -42.45
CA LEU A 222 -11.57 -3.99 -42.17
C LEU A 222 -11.41 -5.34 -41.44
N ALA A 223 -10.44 -6.16 -41.82
CA ALA A 223 -10.13 -7.42 -41.14
C ALA A 223 -9.70 -7.20 -39.68
N VAL A 224 -8.88 -6.18 -39.41
CA VAL A 224 -8.49 -5.77 -38.05
C VAL A 224 -9.68 -5.25 -37.25
N CYS A 225 -10.49 -4.34 -37.80
CA CYS A 225 -11.66 -3.80 -37.10
C CYS A 225 -12.68 -4.88 -36.74
N PHE A 226 -12.96 -5.82 -37.65
CA PHE A 226 -13.97 -6.85 -37.39
C PHE A 226 -13.49 -7.88 -36.37
N THR A 227 -12.25 -8.39 -36.49
CA THR A 227 -11.71 -9.34 -35.51
C THR A 227 -11.51 -8.72 -34.13
N GLY A 228 -11.05 -7.47 -34.05
CA GLY A 228 -10.89 -6.76 -32.78
C GLY A 228 -12.20 -6.62 -32.01
N VAL A 229 -13.28 -6.20 -32.69
CA VAL A 229 -14.60 -6.05 -32.05
C VAL A 229 -15.25 -7.41 -31.74
N GLU A 230 -15.07 -8.41 -32.59
CA GLU A 230 -15.56 -9.79 -32.36
C GLU A 230 -14.90 -10.41 -31.12
N ALA A 231 -13.58 -10.29 -30.99
CA ALA A 231 -12.83 -10.79 -29.84
C ALA A 231 -13.12 -10.01 -28.55
N TRP A 232 -13.25 -8.68 -28.62
CA TRP A 232 -13.54 -7.82 -27.47
C TRP A 232 -14.84 -8.21 -26.77
N VAL A 233 -15.92 -8.44 -27.52
CA VAL A 233 -17.23 -8.80 -26.94
C VAL A 233 -17.23 -10.23 -26.41
N ARG A 234 -16.68 -11.21 -27.14
CA ARG A 234 -16.56 -12.58 -26.62
C ARG A 234 -15.71 -12.63 -25.34
N TRP A 235 -14.75 -11.73 -25.19
CA TRP A 235 -13.96 -11.57 -23.96
C TRP A 235 -14.72 -10.86 -22.83
N SER A 236 -15.58 -9.87 -23.11
CA SER A 236 -16.45 -9.27 -22.08
C SER A 236 -17.45 -10.30 -21.53
N ASP A 237 -18.03 -11.12 -22.41
CA ASP A 237 -18.99 -12.15 -22.05
C ASP A 237 -18.32 -13.26 -21.21
N TYR A 238 -17.10 -13.67 -21.60
CA TYR A 238 -16.26 -14.57 -20.80
C TYR A 238 -15.91 -13.99 -19.42
N ARG A 239 -15.56 -12.70 -19.30
CA ARG A 239 -15.34 -12.04 -18.00
C ARG A 239 -16.62 -12.03 -17.15
N ALA A 240 -17.77 -11.72 -17.74
CA ALA A 240 -19.05 -11.69 -17.03
C ALA A 240 -19.46 -13.08 -16.50
N ALA A 241 -19.31 -14.13 -17.32
CA ALA A 241 -19.56 -15.51 -16.91
C ALA A 241 -18.62 -15.94 -15.76
N ARG A 242 -17.31 -15.66 -15.88
CA ARG A 242 -16.32 -16.02 -14.86
C ARG A 242 -16.53 -15.28 -13.53
N ARG A 243 -17.00 -14.03 -13.56
CA ARG A 243 -17.38 -13.29 -12.35
C ARG A 243 -18.54 -13.97 -11.61
N LYS A 244 -19.63 -14.31 -12.31
CA LYS A 244 -20.77 -15.03 -11.73
C LYS A 244 -20.40 -16.40 -11.14
N ALA A 245 -19.43 -17.09 -11.75
CA ALA A 245 -18.89 -18.35 -11.21
C ALA A 245 -18.11 -18.15 -9.90
N GLY A 246 -17.34 -17.06 -9.79
CA GLY A 246 -16.64 -16.69 -8.55
C GLY A 246 -17.59 -16.30 -7.42
N GLU A 247 -18.63 -15.52 -7.72
CA GLU A 247 -19.68 -15.14 -6.77
C GLU A 247 -20.39 -16.38 -6.19
N LYS A 248 -20.74 -17.38 -7.03
CA LYS A 248 -21.29 -18.66 -6.55
C LYS A 248 -20.32 -19.44 -5.65
N ALA A 249 -19.05 -19.55 -6.04
CA ALA A 249 -18.06 -20.33 -5.28
C ALA A 249 -17.77 -19.76 -3.88
N ALA A 250 -17.91 -18.45 -3.68
CA ALA A 250 -17.81 -17.82 -2.36
C ALA A 250 -18.99 -18.21 -1.45
N ILE A 251 -20.22 -18.18 -1.97
CA ILE A 251 -21.45 -18.53 -1.23
C ILE A 251 -21.40 -19.99 -0.75
N THR A 252 -20.98 -20.93 -1.61
CA THR A 252 -20.86 -22.35 -1.23
C THR A 252 -19.85 -22.59 -0.10
N ARG A 253 -18.75 -21.81 -0.05
CA ARG A 253 -17.76 -21.92 1.05
C ARG A 253 -18.28 -21.34 2.36
N ALA A 254 -19.05 -20.26 2.32
CA ALA A 254 -19.68 -19.69 3.53
C ALA A 254 -20.67 -20.66 4.18
N GLY A 255 -21.52 -21.31 3.37
CA GLY A 255 -22.47 -22.31 3.87
C GLY A 255 -21.82 -23.54 4.51
N LEU A 256 -20.67 -23.99 3.99
CA LEU A 256 -19.95 -25.15 4.53
C LEU A 256 -19.32 -24.87 5.91
N LEU A 257 -18.84 -23.64 6.13
CA LEU A 257 -18.30 -23.22 7.43
C LEU A 257 -19.39 -23.09 8.50
N LEU A 258 -20.61 -22.69 8.13
CA LEU A 258 -21.73 -22.57 9.06
C LEU A 258 -22.17 -23.92 9.64
N LEU A 259 -22.12 -24.98 8.84
CA LEU A 259 -22.43 -26.35 9.28
C LEU A 259 -21.39 -26.93 10.26
N ALA A 260 -20.12 -26.53 10.13
CA ALA A 260 -19.05 -26.98 11.03
C ALA A 260 -19.19 -26.45 12.47
N ALA A 261 -19.89 -25.32 12.66
CA ALA A 261 -20.07 -24.67 13.96
C ALA A 261 -21.13 -25.35 14.87
N ILE A 262 -21.89 -26.33 14.36
CA ILE A 262 -23.04 -26.94 15.06
C ILE A 262 -22.67 -28.27 15.73
N GLY A 263 -21.59 -28.93 15.30
CA GLY A 263 -21.16 -30.26 15.79
C GLY A 263 -20.31 -30.21 17.05
N GLY A 264 -20.90 -29.89 18.21
CA GLY A 264 -20.19 -29.90 19.50
C GLY A 264 -19.99 -31.30 20.09
N ALA A 265 -18.81 -31.56 20.67
CA ALA A 265 -18.51 -32.76 21.47
C ALA A 265 -17.70 -32.40 22.72
N ARG A 266 -17.98 -33.05 23.86
CA ARG A 266 -17.24 -32.94 25.13
C ARG A 266 -16.59 -34.28 25.48
N VAL A 267 -15.42 -34.23 26.10
CA VAL A 267 -14.78 -35.33 26.84
C VAL A 267 -14.31 -34.77 28.19
N ALA A 268 -14.26 -35.58 29.25
CA ALA A 268 -14.09 -35.10 30.62
C ALA A 268 -13.05 -35.90 31.44
N ALA A 269 -12.48 -35.20 32.42
CA ALA A 269 -11.87 -35.65 33.68
C ALA A 269 -10.64 -36.60 33.66
N ALA A 270 -9.59 -36.16 34.37
CA ALA A 270 -8.73 -37.00 35.19
C ALA A 270 -8.02 -36.14 36.27
N THR A 271 -7.94 -36.64 37.50
CA THR A 271 -7.06 -36.16 38.59
C THR A 271 -6.33 -37.37 39.19
N PRO A 272 -5.05 -37.22 39.58
CA PRO A 272 -4.58 -37.74 40.88
C PRO A 272 -3.49 -36.80 41.50
N PRO A 273 -2.61 -37.19 42.47
CA PRO A 273 -2.86 -36.82 43.87
C PRO A 273 -1.59 -36.15 44.53
N PRO A 274 -1.12 -36.40 45.79
CA PRO A 274 -0.49 -35.34 46.60
C PRO A 274 1.05 -35.35 46.64
N TYR A 275 1.61 -34.25 47.16
CA TYR A 275 3.06 -34.02 47.35
C TYR A 275 3.72 -34.94 48.40
N PRO A 276 4.96 -35.39 48.16
CA PRO A 276 5.89 -35.80 49.21
C PRO A 276 6.70 -34.60 49.76
N LEU A 277 7.10 -34.66 51.02
CA LEU A 277 8.06 -33.72 51.62
C LEU A 277 9.51 -34.12 51.26
N PRO A 278 10.39 -33.19 50.84
CA PRO A 278 11.82 -33.45 50.74
C PRO A 278 12.46 -33.62 52.13
N GLN A 279 13.30 -34.64 52.30
CA GLN A 279 14.23 -34.73 53.43
C GLN A 279 15.65 -34.38 52.97
N GLY A 280 16.41 -33.72 53.86
CA GLY A 280 17.87 -33.80 53.87
C GLY A 280 18.63 -32.94 52.85
N GLY A 281 19.07 -31.76 53.29
CA GLY A 281 20.11 -30.98 52.62
C GLY A 281 20.63 -29.88 53.55
N GLU A 282 21.92 -29.94 53.92
CA GLU A 282 22.55 -28.91 54.78
C GLU A 282 22.93 -27.67 53.96
N GLY A 283 21.91 -26.92 53.54
CA GLY A 283 22.06 -25.56 53.01
C GLY A 283 22.00 -24.51 54.13
N LEU A 284 22.48 -23.30 53.87
CA LEU A 284 22.21 -22.16 54.76
C LEU A 284 20.69 -21.88 54.80
N PRO A 285 20.13 -21.49 55.96
CA PRO A 285 18.70 -21.23 56.06
C PRO A 285 18.29 -20.06 55.17
N ALA A 286 17.24 -20.25 54.36
CA ALA A 286 16.68 -19.19 53.55
C ALA A 286 15.97 -18.13 54.42
N ALA A 287 16.16 -16.86 54.09
CA ALA A 287 15.62 -15.76 54.88
C ALA A 287 14.16 -15.45 54.52
N PRO A 288 13.24 -15.31 55.49
CA PRO A 288 11.88 -14.86 55.23
C PRO A 288 11.85 -13.36 54.91
N CYS A 289 10.95 -12.94 54.02
CA CYS A 289 10.92 -11.61 53.43
C CYS A 289 9.50 -11.02 53.45
N ALA A 290 9.19 -10.17 54.43
CA ALA A 290 7.88 -9.50 54.53
C ALA A 290 7.62 -8.56 53.32
N GLU A 291 8.68 -7.99 52.75
CA GLU A 291 8.62 -7.17 51.54
C GLU A 291 8.38 -7.98 50.24
N CYS A 292 8.49 -9.31 50.29
CA CYS A 292 8.25 -10.18 49.14
C CYS A 292 6.76 -10.59 49.03
N VAL A 293 5.91 -10.17 49.98
CA VAL A 293 4.46 -10.37 49.96
C VAL A 293 3.77 -9.17 49.31
N ALA A 294 3.17 -9.40 48.15
CA ALA A 294 2.24 -8.50 47.49
C ALA A 294 0.79 -8.96 47.75
N TRP A 295 -0.17 -8.04 47.58
CA TRP A 295 -1.55 -8.25 47.99
C TRP A 295 -2.55 -8.12 46.84
N GLU A 296 -3.34 -9.15 46.59
CA GLU A 296 -4.50 -9.09 45.69
C GLU A 296 -5.72 -8.61 46.48
N THR A 297 -6.41 -7.57 46.00
CA THR A 297 -7.52 -6.94 46.72
C THR A 297 -8.71 -6.66 45.81
N THR A 298 -9.92 -6.85 46.34
CA THR A 298 -11.15 -6.28 45.76
C THR A 298 -11.28 -4.80 46.13
N VAL A 299 -12.23 -4.09 45.50
CA VAL A 299 -12.53 -2.68 45.81
C VAL A 299 -12.93 -2.47 47.29
N PRO A 300 -13.86 -3.27 47.89
CA PRO A 300 -14.21 -3.11 49.31
C PRO A 300 -13.04 -3.36 50.27
N GLN A 301 -12.16 -4.33 49.96
CA GLN A 301 -10.95 -4.61 50.76
C GLN A 301 -9.94 -3.46 50.69
N ALA A 302 -9.79 -2.83 49.51
CA ALA A 302 -8.91 -1.67 49.35
C ALA A 302 -9.43 -0.42 50.09
N GLU A 303 -10.75 -0.19 50.10
CA GLU A 303 -11.36 0.87 50.91
C GLU A 303 -11.20 0.59 52.43
N ALA A 304 -11.31 -0.67 52.86
CA ALA A 304 -11.06 -1.06 54.25
C ALA A 304 -9.59 -0.84 54.68
N LEU A 305 -8.63 -1.07 53.78
CA LEU A 305 -7.21 -0.74 54.00
C LEU A 305 -6.95 0.77 54.11
N LEU A 306 -7.68 1.59 53.33
CA LEU A 306 -7.60 3.05 53.42
C LEU A 306 -8.23 3.62 54.69
N ALA A 307 -9.26 2.95 55.23
CA ALA A 307 -9.98 3.37 56.44
C ALA A 307 -9.20 3.12 57.75
N ALA A 308 -8.17 2.27 57.75
CA ALA A 308 -7.31 2.05 58.91
C ALA A 308 -6.36 3.22 59.18
N ASP A 309 -5.96 3.44 60.43
CA ASP A 309 -5.08 4.54 60.82
C ASP A 309 -3.59 4.09 60.89
N SER A 310 -3.02 3.73 59.73
CA SER A 310 -1.62 3.28 59.58
C SER A 310 -1.13 3.41 58.13
N GLU A 311 0.13 3.79 57.93
CA GLU A 311 0.72 3.93 56.59
C GLU A 311 0.83 2.59 55.85
N LEU A 312 0.65 2.61 54.52
CA LEU A 312 0.71 1.42 53.66
C LEU A 312 2.12 1.22 53.05
N GLY A 313 3.16 1.54 53.82
CA GLY A 313 4.55 1.77 53.40
C GLY A 313 5.07 0.83 52.30
N GLY A 314 5.04 1.32 51.05
CA GLY A 314 5.55 0.64 49.87
C GLY A 314 4.87 -0.68 49.51
N LEU A 315 3.68 -0.99 50.05
CA LEU A 315 2.96 -2.26 49.80
C LEU A 315 2.57 -2.40 48.33
N ASP A 316 2.97 -3.49 47.69
CA ASP A 316 2.53 -3.83 46.34
C ASP A 316 1.07 -4.38 46.41
N VAL A 317 0.09 -3.65 45.85
CA VAL A 317 -1.36 -3.91 46.01
C VAL A 317 -2.04 -3.95 44.64
N LEU A 318 -2.54 -5.12 44.22
CA LEU A 318 -3.15 -5.36 42.91
C LEU A 318 -4.69 -5.39 42.97
N LEU A 319 -5.33 -4.57 42.15
CA LEU A 319 -6.78 -4.51 41.93
C LEU A 319 -7.18 -5.17 40.59
N PRO A 320 -8.31 -5.88 40.48
CA PRO A 320 -8.79 -6.40 39.20
C PRO A 320 -9.02 -5.30 38.14
N ALA A 321 -8.45 -5.48 36.94
CA ALA A 321 -8.49 -4.53 35.82
C ALA A 321 -9.88 -4.32 35.16
N ALA A 322 -10.90 -5.02 35.67
CA ALA A 322 -12.32 -4.82 35.32
C ALA A 322 -13.04 -3.84 36.27
N SER A 323 -12.39 -3.37 37.35
CA SER A 323 -13.02 -2.50 38.35
C SER A 323 -13.18 -1.06 37.84
N ALA A 324 -14.43 -0.62 37.61
CA ALA A 324 -14.75 0.72 37.13
C ALA A 324 -14.35 1.87 38.08
N ALA A 325 -14.09 1.57 39.36
CA ALA A 325 -13.70 2.53 40.39
C ALA A 325 -12.18 2.77 40.49
N ALA A 326 -11.36 2.11 39.66
CA ALA A 326 -9.91 2.05 39.85
C ALA A 326 -9.22 3.43 39.93
N GLY A 327 -9.56 4.40 39.08
CA GLY A 327 -8.77 5.62 38.91
C GLY A 327 -8.54 6.45 40.19
N ASP A 328 -9.57 6.68 40.98
CA ASP A 328 -9.48 7.40 42.26
C ASP A 328 -8.86 6.53 43.37
N LEU A 329 -9.27 5.27 43.45
CA LEU A 329 -8.81 4.31 44.45
C LEU A 329 -7.30 4.05 44.37
N LEU A 330 -6.77 3.86 43.16
CA LEU A 330 -5.33 3.73 42.90
C LEU A 330 -4.58 5.00 43.35
N HIS A 331 -5.17 6.20 43.19
CA HIS A 331 -4.55 7.45 43.62
C HIS A 331 -4.52 7.57 45.14
N ARG A 332 -5.62 7.28 45.84
CA ARG A 332 -5.69 7.30 47.31
C ARG A 332 -4.76 6.26 47.96
N LEU A 333 -4.66 5.05 47.38
CA LEU A 333 -3.67 4.05 47.80
C LEU A 333 -2.23 4.57 47.67
N ARG A 334 -1.88 5.24 46.56
CA ARG A 334 -0.54 5.83 46.39
C ARG A 334 -0.26 6.99 47.34
N GLN A 335 -1.26 7.83 47.65
CA GLN A 335 -1.13 8.89 48.67
C GLN A 335 -0.83 8.32 50.06
N ARG A 336 -1.38 7.14 50.40
CA ARG A 336 -1.12 6.42 51.64
C ARG A 336 0.16 5.57 51.63
N GLY A 337 1.01 5.73 50.62
CA GLY A 337 2.34 5.11 50.53
C GLY A 337 2.39 3.76 49.81
N ALA A 338 1.27 3.22 49.35
CA ALA A 338 1.25 1.95 48.63
C ALA A 338 1.79 2.06 47.19
N ARG A 339 2.12 0.91 46.61
CA ARG A 339 2.44 0.69 45.19
C ARG A 339 1.26 0.00 44.52
N PRO A 340 0.27 0.77 44.03
CA PRO A 340 -0.93 0.20 43.43
C PRO A 340 -0.65 -0.40 42.04
N GLY A 341 -1.35 -1.47 41.73
CA GLY A 341 -1.30 -2.16 40.44
C GLY A 341 -2.67 -2.65 39.97
N LEU A 342 -2.72 -3.08 38.72
CA LEU A 342 -3.90 -3.65 38.06
C LEU A 342 -3.59 -5.06 37.54
N LEU A 343 -4.38 -6.04 37.99
CA LEU A 343 -4.29 -7.43 37.58
C LEU A 343 -5.25 -7.71 36.41
N LEU A 344 -4.70 -8.09 35.26
CA LEU A 344 -5.44 -8.49 34.07
C LEU A 344 -5.42 -10.01 33.94
N THR A 345 -6.58 -10.66 33.80
CA THR A 345 -6.68 -12.12 33.70
C THR A 345 -6.82 -12.61 32.26
N THR A 346 -6.49 -13.88 32.03
CA THR A 346 -6.64 -14.57 30.72
C THR A 346 -8.02 -15.25 30.54
N ALA A 347 -9.03 -14.83 31.30
CA ALA A 347 -10.33 -15.51 31.41
C ALA A 347 -11.23 -15.36 30.16
N ASP A 348 -11.27 -14.17 29.55
CA ASP A 348 -12.24 -13.83 28.50
C ASP A 348 -11.76 -14.16 27.06
N ALA A 349 -10.60 -14.82 26.91
CA ALA A 349 -9.92 -14.98 25.62
C ALA A 349 -9.78 -16.45 25.15
N PRO A 350 -9.89 -16.72 23.84
CA PRO A 350 -9.68 -18.07 23.29
C PRO A 350 -8.20 -18.48 23.36
N ALA A 351 -7.90 -19.38 24.29
CA ALA A 351 -6.56 -19.77 24.71
C ALA A 351 -5.62 -20.21 23.55
N GLY A 352 -4.35 -19.77 23.64
CA GLY A 352 -3.25 -20.17 22.75
C GLY A 352 -3.26 -19.48 21.37
N THR A 353 -4.19 -18.55 21.12
CA THR A 353 -4.37 -17.89 19.83
C THR A 353 -3.71 -16.52 19.76
N ASP A 354 -3.47 -16.05 18.53
CA ASP A 354 -2.98 -14.69 18.30
C ASP A 354 -4.03 -13.62 18.71
N ALA A 355 -5.31 -14.01 18.81
CA ALA A 355 -6.40 -13.16 19.29
C ALA A 355 -6.32 -12.94 20.82
N GLU A 356 -5.93 -13.95 21.61
CA GLU A 356 -5.64 -13.79 23.04
C GLU A 356 -4.49 -12.78 23.24
N ALA A 357 -3.36 -12.98 22.55
CA ALA A 357 -2.24 -12.05 22.63
C ALA A 357 -2.58 -10.63 22.13
N PHE A 358 -3.45 -10.49 21.13
CA PHE A 358 -3.95 -9.20 20.67
C PHE A 358 -4.80 -8.48 21.74
N LEU A 359 -5.79 -9.16 22.33
CA LEU A 359 -6.68 -8.58 23.34
C LEU A 359 -5.90 -8.14 24.59
N LEU A 360 -4.96 -8.97 25.06
CA LEU A 360 -4.09 -8.65 26.20
C LEU A 360 -3.22 -7.42 25.92
N LYS A 361 -2.59 -7.31 24.74
CA LYS A 361 -1.82 -6.12 24.34
C LYS A 361 -2.68 -4.86 24.27
N MET A 362 -3.88 -4.95 23.69
CA MET A 362 -4.80 -3.82 23.61
C MET A 362 -5.19 -3.33 25.00
N ARG A 363 -5.64 -4.23 25.88
CA ARG A 363 -6.10 -3.85 27.22
C ARG A 363 -4.96 -3.35 28.10
N ALA A 364 -3.78 -3.98 28.07
CA ALA A 364 -2.60 -3.45 28.79
C ALA A 364 -2.18 -2.06 28.30
N THR A 365 -2.21 -1.82 26.98
CA THR A 365 -1.93 -0.50 26.40
C THR A 365 -2.97 0.54 26.82
N GLU A 366 -4.25 0.16 26.83
CA GLU A 366 -5.36 1.02 27.28
C GLU A 366 -5.20 1.42 28.75
N LEU A 367 -4.95 0.44 29.64
CA LEU A 367 -4.75 0.67 31.07
C LEU A 367 -3.52 1.54 31.33
N ARG A 368 -2.38 1.29 30.66
CA ARG A 368 -1.21 2.18 30.75
C ARG A 368 -1.49 3.60 30.24
N SER A 369 -2.40 3.72 29.27
CA SER A 369 -2.81 5.02 28.74
C SER A 369 -3.62 5.83 29.76
N GLN A 370 -4.38 5.16 30.63
CA GLN A 370 -5.21 5.74 31.70
C GLN A 370 -4.40 5.94 33.00
N HIS A 371 -3.46 5.03 33.28
CA HIS A 371 -2.68 4.97 34.52
C HIS A 371 -1.19 4.76 34.19
N ALA A 372 -0.44 5.87 34.09
CA ALA A 372 0.97 5.83 33.65
C ALA A 372 1.91 5.19 34.68
N ASP A 373 1.65 5.41 35.98
CA ASP A 373 2.55 5.09 37.10
C ASP A 373 2.04 3.90 37.94
N VAL A 374 1.37 2.94 37.31
CA VAL A 374 0.68 1.82 37.98
C VAL A 374 1.17 0.48 37.42
N THR A 375 1.45 -0.48 38.30
CA THR A 375 1.96 -1.81 37.93
C THR A 375 0.90 -2.61 37.18
N ILE A 376 1.14 -3.00 35.93
CA ILE A 376 0.21 -3.85 35.16
C ILE A 376 0.69 -5.30 35.23
N ALA A 377 -0.06 -6.13 35.95
CA ALA A 377 0.22 -7.55 36.13
C ALA A 377 -0.67 -8.43 35.23
N LEU A 378 -0.12 -9.51 34.70
CA LEU A 378 -0.85 -10.52 33.91
C LEU A 378 -1.05 -11.80 34.71
N ASP A 379 -2.30 -12.18 35.01
CA ASP A 379 -2.64 -13.49 35.58
C ASP A 379 -2.83 -14.54 34.46
N VAL A 380 -1.94 -15.52 34.45
CA VAL A 380 -1.82 -16.51 33.38
C VAL A 380 -1.48 -17.90 33.93
N PRO A 381 -2.29 -18.93 33.63
CA PRO A 381 -1.95 -20.31 33.98
C PRO A 381 -0.59 -20.71 33.39
N ALA A 382 0.29 -21.31 34.20
CA ALA A 382 1.68 -21.60 33.82
C ALA A 382 1.82 -22.33 32.46
N ALA A 383 0.88 -23.21 32.12
CA ALA A 383 0.83 -23.92 30.84
C ALA A 383 0.65 -23.01 29.59
N ARG A 384 0.14 -21.77 29.73
CA ARG A 384 0.03 -20.78 28.63
C ARG A 384 1.26 -19.87 28.53
N LEU A 385 2.08 -19.78 29.60
CA LEU A 385 3.14 -18.79 29.77
C LEU A 385 4.12 -18.74 28.58
N SER A 386 4.61 -19.90 28.13
CA SER A 386 5.56 -20.04 27.02
C SER A 386 4.95 -19.73 25.64
N GLY A 387 3.68 -20.07 25.44
CA GLY A 387 2.93 -19.77 24.21
C GLY A 387 2.56 -18.29 24.05
N LEU A 388 2.52 -17.55 25.16
CA LEU A 388 2.30 -16.10 25.20
C LEU A 388 3.64 -15.33 25.17
N ALA A 389 4.69 -15.87 25.79
CA ALA A 389 6.06 -15.36 25.70
C ALA A 389 6.54 -15.20 24.25
N SER A 390 6.42 -16.26 23.44
CA SER A 390 6.83 -16.27 22.02
C SER A 390 6.07 -15.28 21.13
N ARG A 391 5.01 -14.63 21.65
CA ARG A 391 4.22 -13.61 20.98
C ARG A 391 4.56 -12.17 21.42
N GLY A 392 5.62 -11.99 22.21
CA GLY A 392 6.12 -10.66 22.59
C GLY A 392 5.15 -9.86 23.45
N LEU A 393 4.61 -10.48 24.51
CA LEU A 393 3.74 -9.83 25.50
C LEU A 393 4.52 -9.10 26.61
N GLY A 394 5.76 -9.51 26.90
CA GLY A 394 6.55 -8.97 28.02
C GLY A 394 6.84 -7.47 28.01
N VAL A 395 6.68 -6.77 26.88
CA VAL A 395 6.87 -5.31 26.78
C VAL A 395 5.65 -4.52 27.30
N TYR A 396 4.51 -5.17 27.52
CA TYR A 396 3.24 -4.52 27.87
C TYR A 396 2.87 -4.60 29.37
N PHE A 397 3.49 -5.52 30.09
CA PHE A 397 3.24 -5.82 31.51
C PHE A 397 4.51 -5.60 32.33
N ASP A 398 4.36 -5.36 33.63
CA ASP A 398 5.50 -5.20 34.56
C ASP A 398 5.76 -6.46 35.39
N VAL A 399 4.73 -7.30 35.54
CA VAL A 399 4.69 -8.48 36.43
C VAL A 399 3.88 -9.57 35.75
N VAL A 400 4.25 -10.83 35.99
CA VAL A 400 3.42 -11.99 35.62
C VAL A 400 3.04 -12.74 36.89
N VAL A 401 1.76 -13.05 37.06
CA VAL A 401 1.22 -13.89 38.13
C VAL A 401 0.97 -15.27 37.56
N ALA A 402 1.44 -16.31 38.26
CA ALA A 402 1.30 -17.69 37.80
C ALA A 402 0.87 -18.63 38.94
N ASP A 403 0.03 -19.62 38.58
CA ASP A 403 -0.37 -20.71 39.47
C ASP A 403 0.73 -21.78 39.56
N GLY A 404 1.15 -22.08 40.79
CA GLY A 404 2.06 -23.19 41.10
C GLY A 404 3.56 -22.89 40.95
N ALA A 405 4.36 -23.95 41.09
CA ALA A 405 5.81 -23.90 41.01
C ALA A 405 6.29 -23.94 39.54
N ALA A 406 6.38 -22.77 38.91
CA ALA A 406 7.32 -22.60 37.79
C ALA A 406 8.76 -22.66 38.33
N GLU A 407 9.71 -23.23 37.58
CA GLU A 407 11.08 -23.40 38.06
C GLU A 407 11.76 -22.05 38.40
N PRO A 408 12.56 -21.98 39.47
CA PRO A 408 13.27 -20.76 39.86
C PRO A 408 14.27 -20.36 38.76
N GLY A 409 13.94 -19.28 38.05
CA GLY A 409 14.67 -18.80 36.86
C GLY A 409 13.83 -18.74 35.58
N ALA A 410 12.61 -19.27 35.57
CA ALA A 410 11.72 -19.31 34.39
C ALA A 410 11.08 -17.95 34.00
N SER A 411 11.91 -16.92 33.77
CA SER A 411 11.46 -15.60 33.26
C SER A 411 11.13 -15.66 31.76
N ALA A 412 10.09 -16.43 31.41
CA ALA A 412 9.71 -16.71 30.02
C ALA A 412 9.40 -15.43 29.21
N MET A 413 8.93 -14.37 29.87
CA MET A 413 8.63 -13.06 29.24
C MET A 413 9.68 -11.96 29.52
N GLY A 414 10.79 -12.27 30.21
CA GLY A 414 11.76 -11.27 30.66
C GLY A 414 11.23 -10.37 31.81
N LEU A 415 10.17 -10.82 32.49
CA LEU A 415 9.49 -10.13 33.59
C LEU A 415 9.65 -10.91 34.91
N PRO A 416 9.51 -10.24 36.08
CA PRO A 416 9.38 -10.91 37.36
C PRO A 416 8.09 -11.73 37.43
N VAL A 417 8.20 -12.94 38.00
CA VAL A 417 7.07 -13.84 38.26
C VAL A 417 6.70 -13.77 39.74
N TRP A 418 5.41 -13.60 40.03
CA TRP A 418 4.84 -13.67 41.38
C TRP A 418 3.94 -14.92 41.47
N HIS A 419 4.04 -15.67 42.56
CA HIS A 419 3.30 -16.92 42.74
C HIS A 419 2.08 -16.71 43.63
N ARG A 420 0.93 -17.23 43.23
CA ARG A 420 -0.32 -17.13 43.99
C ARG A 420 -0.24 -17.96 45.28
N TYR A 421 -0.36 -17.32 46.44
CA TYR A 421 -0.27 -17.99 47.75
C TYR A 421 -1.56 -18.76 48.07
N ALA A 422 -1.40 -20.03 48.46
CA ALA A 422 -2.51 -20.96 48.73
C ALA A 422 -2.56 -21.49 50.18
N GLY A 423 -1.72 -20.97 51.07
CA GLY A 423 -1.69 -21.34 52.48
C GLY A 423 -2.70 -20.58 53.36
N PRO A 424 -2.76 -20.85 54.66
CA PRO A 424 -3.63 -20.12 55.59
C PRO A 424 -3.21 -18.64 55.73
N PRO A 425 -4.15 -17.70 55.88
CA PRO A 425 -3.87 -16.26 55.99
C PRO A 425 -3.41 -15.91 57.41
N ALA A 426 -2.14 -16.20 57.71
CA ALA A 426 -1.50 -15.87 58.99
C ALA A 426 -0.01 -15.50 58.78
N ILE A 427 0.57 -14.74 59.72
CA ILE A 427 1.92 -14.18 59.58
C ILE A 427 3.01 -15.26 59.44
N PRO A 428 3.11 -16.28 60.32
CA PRO A 428 4.18 -17.28 60.20
C PRO A 428 4.11 -18.11 58.91
N PRO A 429 2.95 -18.63 58.46
CA PRO A 429 2.82 -19.33 57.17
C PRO A 429 3.16 -18.48 55.94
N LEU A 430 2.77 -17.20 55.91
CA LEU A 430 3.13 -16.28 54.83
C LEU A 430 4.65 -16.07 54.75
N LEU A 431 5.30 -15.85 55.90
CA LEU A 431 6.75 -15.64 55.96
C LEU A 431 7.52 -16.92 55.61
N ALA A 432 7.10 -18.09 56.09
CA ALA A 432 7.69 -19.38 55.75
C ALA A 432 7.65 -19.66 54.23
N ALA A 433 6.53 -19.38 53.58
CA ALA A 433 6.40 -19.53 52.13
C ALA A 433 7.35 -18.60 51.33
N THR A 434 7.78 -17.46 51.89
CA THR A 434 8.80 -16.61 51.25
C THR A 434 10.23 -17.13 51.40
N SER A 435 10.55 -17.86 52.48
CA SER A 435 11.85 -18.53 52.63
C SER A 435 11.94 -19.79 51.78
N ASP A 436 10.91 -20.63 51.75
CA ASP A 436 10.92 -21.91 51.04
C ASP A 436 11.10 -21.74 49.52
N ALA A 437 10.61 -20.61 48.97
CA ALA A 437 10.63 -20.31 47.54
C ALA A 437 11.82 -19.43 47.09
N ALA A 438 12.91 -19.37 47.89
CA ALA A 438 14.23 -18.85 47.51
C ALA A 438 14.22 -17.49 46.75
N GLY A 439 13.53 -16.49 47.30
CA GLY A 439 13.46 -15.13 46.72
C GLY A 439 12.31 -14.89 45.75
N ALA A 440 11.43 -15.88 45.54
CA ALA A 440 10.15 -15.66 44.85
C ALA A 440 9.28 -14.63 45.59
N ARG A 441 8.53 -13.83 44.83
CA ARG A 441 7.48 -12.96 45.36
C ARG A 441 6.16 -13.71 45.41
N LEU A 442 5.39 -13.50 46.47
CA LEU A 442 4.08 -14.11 46.68
C LEU A 442 2.98 -13.08 46.49
N LEU A 443 1.89 -13.48 45.84
CA LEU A 443 0.64 -12.73 45.79
C LEU A 443 -0.38 -13.38 46.74
N ALA A 444 -0.66 -12.72 47.86
CA ALA A 444 -1.58 -13.18 48.89
C ALA A 444 -2.92 -12.42 48.84
N PRO A 445 -4.05 -13.06 49.20
CA PRO A 445 -5.36 -12.40 49.21
C PRO A 445 -5.51 -11.45 50.41
N ALA A 446 -5.88 -10.20 50.17
CA ALA A 446 -6.11 -9.16 51.19
C ALA A 446 -7.45 -9.35 51.95
N ASN A 447 -7.68 -10.55 52.47
CA ASN A 447 -8.94 -10.94 53.10
C ASN A 447 -9.14 -10.32 54.50
N ASP A 448 -8.05 -10.02 55.20
CA ASP A 448 -8.05 -9.33 56.49
C ASP A 448 -7.12 -8.10 56.45
N PRO A 449 -7.64 -6.87 56.58
CA PRO A 449 -6.82 -5.65 56.67
C PRO A 449 -5.82 -5.66 57.83
N ALA A 450 -6.12 -6.31 58.96
CA ALA A 450 -5.20 -6.34 60.11
C ALA A 450 -3.92 -7.13 59.80
N LEU A 451 -4.06 -8.31 59.18
CA LEU A 451 -2.95 -9.11 58.66
C LEU A 451 -2.06 -8.32 57.68
N VAL A 452 -2.66 -7.58 56.74
CA VAL A 452 -1.91 -6.77 55.76
C VAL A 452 -1.06 -5.70 56.46
N LEU A 453 -1.63 -5.03 57.48
CA LEU A 453 -0.96 -3.96 58.21
C LEU A 453 0.14 -4.47 59.15
N GLU A 454 -0.02 -5.64 59.79
CA GLU A 454 1.08 -6.23 60.55
C GLU A 454 2.22 -6.71 59.65
N ILE A 455 1.94 -7.33 58.50
CA ILE A 455 2.99 -7.66 57.51
C ILE A 455 3.72 -6.39 57.03
N ALA A 456 3.00 -5.28 56.81
CA ALA A 456 3.63 -3.99 56.49
C ALA A 456 4.60 -3.52 57.60
N ARG A 457 4.19 -3.59 58.87
CA ARG A 457 5.00 -3.25 60.06
C ARG A 457 6.17 -4.21 60.32
N LEU A 458 6.30 -5.31 59.58
CA LEU A 458 7.43 -6.25 59.67
C LEU A 458 8.49 -6.02 58.58
N ARG A 459 8.24 -5.17 57.58
CA ARG A 459 9.15 -4.93 56.44
C ARG A 459 10.50 -4.31 56.82
N ASP A 460 10.55 -3.55 57.90
CA ASP A 460 11.79 -2.94 58.38
C ASP A 460 12.69 -3.97 59.08
N LEU A 461 12.09 -5.02 59.65
CA LEU A 461 12.79 -6.16 60.26
C LEU A 461 13.15 -7.24 59.22
N LEU A 462 12.24 -7.50 58.27
CA LEU A 462 12.35 -8.52 57.23
C LEU A 462 12.26 -7.91 55.80
N PRO A 463 13.20 -7.03 55.41
CA PRO A 463 13.29 -6.50 54.05
C PRO A 463 13.76 -7.58 53.06
N SER A 464 13.68 -7.28 51.77
CA SER A 464 14.39 -8.08 50.76
C SER A 464 15.93 -7.97 50.94
N GLY A 465 16.66 -9.07 50.68
CA GLY A 465 18.12 -9.11 50.73
C GLY A 465 18.76 -9.44 52.08
N LEU A 466 18.01 -10.00 53.05
CA LEU A 466 18.58 -10.54 54.30
C LEU A 466 19.67 -11.59 54.02
N SER A 467 20.85 -11.39 54.61
CA SER A 467 22.00 -12.31 54.47
C SER A 467 22.21 -13.12 55.76
N PRO A 468 22.44 -14.45 55.73
CA PRO A 468 22.74 -15.23 56.94
C PRO A 468 23.98 -14.71 57.68
N LEU A 469 23.90 -14.60 59.01
CA LEU A 469 24.94 -14.02 59.87
C LEU A 469 25.39 -15.03 60.95
N PRO A 470 26.31 -15.97 60.65
CA PRO A 470 26.64 -17.11 61.51
C PRO A 470 27.45 -16.76 62.78
N GLU A 471 27.99 -15.55 62.87
CA GLU A 471 28.76 -15.05 64.01
C GLU A 471 27.86 -14.72 65.21
N VAL A 472 26.65 -14.20 64.96
CA VAL A 472 25.65 -13.90 66.01
C VAL A 472 24.88 -15.17 66.32
N ARG A 473 24.93 -15.62 67.58
CA ARG A 473 24.22 -16.84 68.02
C ARG A 473 23.13 -16.51 69.02
N VAL A 474 21.95 -17.06 68.79
CA VAL A 474 20.80 -17.00 69.69
C VAL A 474 20.56 -18.40 70.25
N GLY A 475 20.69 -18.57 71.56
CA GLY A 475 20.39 -19.82 72.25
C GLY A 475 19.17 -19.68 73.15
N CYS A 476 18.28 -20.66 73.15
CA CYS A 476 17.21 -20.76 74.15
C CYS A 476 17.57 -21.78 75.23
N ILE A 477 17.39 -21.39 76.49
CA ILE A 477 17.68 -22.19 77.68
C ILE A 477 16.34 -22.54 78.34
N ALA A 478 15.99 -23.82 78.39
CA ALA A 478 14.83 -24.29 79.16
C ALA A 478 15.18 -24.36 80.67
N GLU A 479 14.20 -24.14 81.54
CA GLU A 479 14.39 -24.12 83.00
C GLU A 479 14.58 -25.52 83.64
N ALA A 480 14.58 -26.58 82.83
CA ALA A 480 14.92 -27.95 83.23
C ALA A 480 15.93 -28.58 82.27
N THR A 481 16.81 -29.42 82.80
CA THR A 481 18.04 -29.95 82.18
C THR A 481 17.84 -30.64 80.82
N VAL A 482 18.11 -29.91 79.72
CA VAL A 482 18.31 -30.46 78.37
C VAL A 482 19.46 -29.70 77.67
N ALA A 483 20.16 -30.35 76.75
CA ALA A 483 21.30 -29.80 76.03
C ALA A 483 20.99 -28.50 75.24
N PRO A 484 21.98 -27.59 75.07
CA PRO A 484 21.79 -26.34 74.31
C PRO A 484 21.35 -26.63 72.87
N GLY A 485 20.30 -25.95 72.43
CA GLY A 485 19.65 -26.16 71.12
C GLY A 485 18.38 -27.03 71.14
N ALA A 486 18.00 -27.61 72.29
CA ALA A 486 16.76 -28.39 72.39
C ALA A 486 15.47 -27.54 72.50
N ALA A 487 15.54 -26.36 73.12
CA ALA A 487 14.37 -25.56 73.51
C ALA A 487 13.79 -24.66 72.40
N CYS A 488 14.57 -24.34 71.36
CA CYS A 488 14.11 -23.59 70.19
C CYS A 488 15.01 -23.88 68.98
N ALA A 489 14.54 -23.54 67.78
CA ALA A 489 15.39 -23.32 66.61
C ALA A 489 15.54 -21.81 66.38
N SER A 490 16.69 -21.38 65.83
CA SER A 490 16.94 -19.97 65.51
C SER A 490 17.76 -19.82 64.23
N ALA A 491 17.38 -18.88 63.38
CA ALA A 491 18.18 -18.42 62.24
C ALA A 491 18.43 -16.91 62.38
N VAL A 492 19.67 -16.47 62.14
CA VAL A 492 20.07 -15.06 62.31
C VAL A 492 20.55 -14.49 60.98
N PHE A 493 20.08 -13.28 60.67
CA PHE A 493 20.33 -12.59 59.42
C PHE A 493 20.80 -11.15 59.67
N LEU A 494 21.64 -10.63 58.79
CA LEU A 494 22.00 -9.21 58.74
C LEU A 494 20.96 -8.43 57.92
N ASN A 495 20.46 -7.33 58.47
CA ASN A 495 19.56 -6.41 57.79
C ASN A 495 20.35 -5.51 56.81
N PRO A 496 20.12 -5.57 55.48
CA PRO A 496 20.89 -4.78 54.51
C PRO A 496 20.58 -3.28 54.53
N ARG A 497 19.56 -2.83 55.30
CA ARG A 497 19.16 -1.41 55.41
C ARG A 497 19.63 -0.77 56.71
N THR A 498 19.60 -1.50 57.84
CA THR A 498 19.97 -0.98 59.16
C THR A 498 21.31 -1.49 59.68
N LEU A 499 21.87 -2.54 59.07
CA LEU A 499 23.03 -3.30 59.54
C LEU A 499 22.86 -3.92 60.95
N GLU A 500 21.64 -3.94 61.48
CA GLU A 500 21.27 -4.68 62.69
C GLU A 500 21.12 -6.18 62.38
N ALA A 501 21.36 -7.02 63.37
CA ALA A 501 21.08 -8.45 63.26
C ALA A 501 19.61 -8.71 63.62
N VAL A 502 18.94 -9.56 62.84
CA VAL A 502 17.55 -9.98 63.06
C VAL A 502 17.51 -11.49 63.16
N ALA A 503 17.04 -12.02 64.29
CA ALA A 503 16.89 -13.45 64.50
C ALA A 503 15.43 -13.87 64.44
N VAL A 504 15.13 -14.88 63.63
CA VAL A 504 13.87 -15.61 63.64
C VAL A 504 14.02 -16.78 64.61
N VAL A 505 13.20 -16.82 65.66
CA VAL A 505 13.28 -17.84 66.71
C VAL A 505 11.95 -18.60 66.80
N THR A 506 12.01 -19.92 66.67
CA THR A 506 10.87 -20.83 66.74
C THR A 506 10.96 -21.65 68.03
N PRO A 507 10.11 -21.40 69.05
CA PRO A 507 10.04 -22.20 70.25
C PRO A 507 9.81 -23.70 69.96
N ARG A 508 10.32 -24.55 70.85
CA ARG A 508 9.92 -25.97 70.98
C ARG A 508 9.30 -26.27 72.35
N THR A 509 9.52 -25.39 73.33
CA THR A 509 8.87 -25.39 74.64
C THR A 509 8.25 -24.02 74.92
N PRO A 510 7.16 -23.92 75.70
CA PRO A 510 6.53 -22.62 76.02
C PRO A 510 7.29 -21.85 77.12
N GLN A 511 8.18 -22.52 77.85
CA GLN A 511 9.05 -21.94 78.87
C GLN A 511 10.52 -22.07 78.43
N PHE A 512 11.18 -20.92 78.29
CA PHE A 512 12.60 -20.78 77.98
C PHE A 512 13.04 -19.32 78.23
N SER A 513 14.33 -19.11 78.49
CA SER A 513 14.99 -17.81 78.39
C SER A 513 15.85 -17.75 77.12
N VAL A 514 16.19 -16.55 76.66
CA VAL A 514 17.01 -16.33 75.46
C VAL A 514 18.35 -15.70 75.84
N ALA A 515 19.44 -16.27 75.34
CA ALA A 515 20.79 -15.72 75.40
C ALA A 515 21.29 -15.38 74.00
N VAL A 516 21.89 -14.20 73.83
CA VAL A 516 22.52 -13.75 72.59
C VAL A 516 24.04 -13.66 72.80
N THR A 517 24.81 -14.15 71.84
CA THR A 517 26.28 -14.06 71.81
C THR A 517 26.71 -13.27 70.57
N PRO A 518 27.54 -12.20 70.71
CA PRO A 518 28.10 -11.65 71.94
C PRO A 518 27.05 -10.94 72.84
N PRO A 519 27.26 -10.89 74.16
CA PRO A 519 26.24 -10.46 75.15
C PRO A 519 26.08 -8.93 75.28
N THR A 520 26.77 -8.13 74.48
CA THR A 520 26.74 -6.66 74.56
C THR A 520 25.59 -6.00 73.79
N ALA A 521 24.88 -6.78 72.96
CA ALA A 521 23.82 -6.25 72.11
C ALA A 521 22.53 -5.94 72.88
N ARG A 522 21.80 -4.91 72.43
CA ARG A 522 20.41 -4.65 72.86
C ARG A 522 19.49 -5.58 72.08
N VAL A 523 18.56 -6.22 72.78
CA VAL A 523 17.63 -7.22 72.22
C VAL A 523 16.19 -6.76 72.43
N GLU A 524 15.45 -6.61 71.34
CA GLU A 524 14.02 -6.27 71.32
C GLU A 524 13.23 -7.45 70.73
N ARG A 525 12.20 -7.94 71.45
CA ARG A 525 11.39 -9.10 71.06
C ARG A 525 10.03 -8.67 70.49
N ARG A 526 9.65 -9.24 69.34
CA ARG A 526 8.31 -9.09 68.75
C ARG A 526 7.74 -10.46 68.36
N SER A 527 6.60 -10.84 68.93
CA SER A 527 5.92 -12.09 68.52
C SER A 527 5.30 -11.95 67.14
N LEU A 528 5.28 -13.04 66.35
CA LEU A 528 4.55 -13.09 65.08
C LEU A 528 3.10 -13.59 65.25
N ASP A 529 2.80 -14.22 66.39
CA ASP A 529 1.46 -14.39 66.94
C ASP A 529 1.54 -14.14 68.47
N PRO A 530 0.76 -13.21 69.05
CA PRO A 530 0.73 -13.00 70.51
C PRO A 530 -0.11 -14.04 71.29
N GLY A 531 -0.95 -14.83 70.62
CA GLY A 531 -1.91 -15.74 71.25
C GLY A 531 -1.39 -17.16 71.50
N ASP A 532 -0.36 -17.60 70.76
CA ASP A 532 0.26 -18.92 70.89
C ASP A 532 1.67 -18.82 71.54
N PRO A 533 1.92 -19.42 72.71
CA PRO A 533 3.23 -19.40 73.36
C PRO A 533 4.30 -20.23 72.63
N LEU A 534 3.94 -21.04 71.64
CA LEU A 534 4.86 -21.73 70.73
C LEU A 534 5.10 -21.00 69.41
N ALA A 535 4.46 -19.84 69.19
CA ALA A 535 4.60 -19.07 67.96
C ALA A 535 6.05 -18.60 67.72
N PRO A 536 6.51 -18.59 66.46
CA PRO A 536 7.76 -17.94 66.10
C PRO A 536 7.75 -16.45 66.47
N PHE A 537 8.89 -15.93 66.88
CA PHE A 537 9.08 -14.52 67.21
C PHE A 537 10.38 -13.98 66.62
N LEU A 538 10.41 -12.68 66.38
CA LEU A 538 11.59 -11.95 65.94
C LEU A 538 12.34 -11.36 67.13
N LEU A 539 13.66 -11.34 67.03
CA LEU A 539 14.54 -10.53 67.86
C LEU A 539 15.27 -9.53 66.97
N ARG A 540 15.15 -8.24 67.27
CA ARG A 540 16.06 -7.22 66.75
C ARG A 540 17.24 -7.10 67.71
N ILE A 541 18.44 -7.25 67.17
CA ILE A 541 19.71 -7.33 67.90
C ILE A 541 20.60 -6.18 67.41
N SER A 542 20.69 -5.12 68.20
CA SER A 542 21.39 -3.89 67.84
C SER A 542 22.60 -3.60 68.73
N ALA A 543 23.54 -2.79 68.23
CA ALA A 543 24.83 -2.51 68.88
C ALA A 543 25.73 -3.74 69.14
N TRP A 544 25.72 -4.74 68.25
CA TRP A 544 26.80 -5.73 68.20
C TRP A 544 28.04 -5.13 67.53
N THR A 545 29.24 -5.53 67.97
CA THR A 545 30.52 -5.07 67.42
C THR A 545 31.15 -6.19 66.58
N GLY A 546 30.83 -6.24 65.29
CA GLY A 546 31.29 -7.29 64.37
C GLY A 546 31.71 -6.76 63.00
N ALA A 547 33.00 -6.98 62.69
CA ALA A 547 33.73 -6.55 61.49
C ALA A 547 33.92 -5.03 61.29
N GLU A 548 35.06 -4.66 60.70
CA GLU A 548 35.47 -3.28 60.47
C GLU A 548 34.67 -2.62 59.33
N GLU A 549 34.46 -1.30 59.42
CA GLU A 549 33.61 -0.50 58.51
C GLU A 549 34.07 -0.49 57.03
N GLY A 550 35.24 -1.03 56.73
CA GLY A 550 35.93 -0.92 55.43
C GLY A 550 35.59 -1.95 54.34
N ARG A 551 34.52 -2.76 54.47
CA ARG A 551 34.23 -3.86 53.51
C ARG A 551 32.97 -3.76 52.65
N PHE A 552 32.08 -2.81 52.90
CA PHE A 552 30.80 -2.69 52.16
C PHE A 552 30.47 -1.28 51.65
N ALA A 553 31.46 -0.38 51.61
CA ALA A 553 31.32 1.01 51.18
C ALA A 553 32.19 1.33 49.95
N SER A 554 32.05 0.56 48.86
CA SER A 554 32.73 0.80 47.59
C SER A 554 31.86 0.48 46.38
N GLU A 555 31.84 1.42 45.42
CA GLU A 555 31.52 1.20 44.00
C GLU A 555 30.10 0.69 43.65
N VAL A 556 29.14 1.63 43.64
CA VAL A 556 28.24 1.72 42.48
C VAL A 556 29.00 2.43 41.36
N ASP A 557 30.00 1.75 40.79
CA ASP A 557 30.65 2.20 39.57
C ASP A 557 29.80 1.82 38.35
N VAL A 558 29.74 2.69 37.34
CA VAL A 558 28.98 2.43 36.11
C VAL A 558 29.89 1.65 35.15
N THR A 559 30.16 0.40 35.54
CA THR A 559 31.09 -0.52 34.87
C THR A 559 30.75 -0.83 33.41
N ASP A 560 29.49 -0.66 32.99
CA ASP A 560 29.09 -0.69 31.59
C ASP A 560 27.86 0.20 31.31
N THR A 561 27.89 0.92 30.18
CA THR A 561 26.72 1.63 29.64
C THR A 561 25.99 0.76 28.63
N ARG A 562 25.12 -0.13 29.12
CA ARG A 562 24.24 -0.98 28.29
C ARG A 562 23.60 -0.19 27.14
N SER A 563 23.99 -0.52 25.91
CA SER A 563 23.32 -0.02 24.71
C SER A 563 21.88 -0.51 24.65
N LEU A 564 20.93 0.39 24.40
CA LEU A 564 19.52 0.01 24.22
C LEU A 564 19.36 -0.94 23.02
N SER A 565 18.55 -1.98 23.21
CA SER A 565 18.06 -2.84 22.13
C SER A 565 17.20 -2.06 21.12
N VAL A 566 16.99 -2.62 19.93
CA VAL A 566 16.13 -1.97 18.93
C VAL A 566 14.68 -1.90 19.42
N GLU A 567 14.25 -2.90 20.17
CA GLU A 567 12.96 -2.99 20.85
C GLU A 567 12.78 -1.86 21.88
N GLU A 568 13.79 -1.59 22.72
CA GLU A 568 13.75 -0.48 23.69
C GLU A 568 13.72 0.89 23.00
N VAL A 569 14.51 1.10 21.94
CA VAL A 569 14.49 2.35 21.16
C VAL A 569 13.12 2.56 20.52
N ILE A 570 12.50 1.52 19.95
CA ILE A 570 11.16 1.57 19.36
C ILE A 570 10.09 1.83 20.42
N ALA A 571 10.13 1.15 21.57
CA ALA A 571 9.16 1.34 22.65
C ALA A 571 9.22 2.77 23.23
N ARG A 572 10.43 3.29 23.46
CA ARG A 572 10.62 4.68 23.93
C ARG A 572 10.20 5.71 22.87
N HIS A 573 10.44 5.45 21.59
CA HIS A 573 9.95 6.27 20.48
C HIS A 573 8.42 6.28 20.39
N GLN A 574 7.77 5.11 20.51
CA GLN A 574 6.31 5.00 20.53
C GLN A 574 5.71 5.74 21.73
N ALA A 575 6.36 5.70 22.90
CA ALA A 575 5.97 6.48 24.06
C ALA A 575 6.14 8.00 23.84
N ALA A 576 7.22 8.45 23.18
CA ALA A 576 7.43 9.86 22.80
C ALA A 576 6.35 10.34 21.82
N ALA A 577 6.12 9.60 20.74
CA ALA A 577 5.08 9.89 19.77
C ALA A 577 3.67 9.88 20.40
N ALA A 578 3.40 9.02 21.38
CA ALA A 578 2.15 9.00 22.13
C ALA A 578 1.98 10.23 23.04
N ARG A 579 3.05 10.71 23.70
CA ARG A 579 3.04 11.99 24.45
C ARG A 579 2.75 13.16 23.52
N GLN A 580 3.46 13.28 22.41
CA GLN A 580 3.27 14.35 21.42
C GLN A 580 1.83 14.36 20.86
N ARG A 581 1.24 13.19 20.56
CA ARG A 581 -0.17 13.07 20.09
C ARG A 581 -1.21 13.44 21.15
N ARG A 582 -0.89 13.37 22.45
CA ARG A 582 -1.76 13.87 23.53
C ARG A 582 -1.71 15.38 23.65
N GLN A 583 -0.53 15.96 23.40
CA GLN A 583 -0.30 17.40 23.43
C GLN A 583 -0.85 18.10 22.18
N ILE A 584 -0.73 17.50 20.99
CA ILE A 584 -1.21 18.06 19.71
C ILE A 584 -2.49 17.35 19.28
N ARG A 585 -3.64 17.96 19.60
CA ARG A 585 -4.99 17.48 19.22
C ARG A 585 -5.42 17.98 17.86
N SER A 586 -5.00 19.19 17.48
CA SER A 586 -5.16 19.75 16.15
C SER A 586 -3.86 20.41 15.69
N LEU A 587 -3.67 20.47 14.38
CA LEU A 587 -2.51 21.08 13.74
C LEU A 587 -2.98 21.72 12.44
N ILE A 588 -2.58 22.96 12.20
CA ILE A 588 -2.59 23.55 10.87
C ILE A 588 -1.12 23.70 10.45
N ALA A 589 -0.78 23.22 9.27
CA ALA A 589 0.52 23.50 8.66
C ALA A 589 0.33 24.18 7.31
N SER A 590 1.20 25.13 7.00
CA SER A 590 1.26 25.81 5.71
C SER A 590 2.67 25.75 5.11
N GLY A 591 2.74 25.86 3.79
CA GLY A 591 4.01 25.78 3.07
C GLY A 591 3.80 25.60 1.57
N THR A 592 4.80 25.06 0.89
CA THR A 592 4.82 24.86 -0.56
C THR A 592 4.97 23.39 -0.92
N THR A 593 4.42 23.01 -2.07
CA THR A 593 4.72 21.75 -2.74
C THR A 593 5.20 22.02 -4.15
N VAL A 594 6.33 21.42 -4.51
CA VAL A 594 6.96 21.50 -5.82
C VAL A 594 6.94 20.12 -6.44
N LEU A 595 6.30 20.00 -7.61
CA LEU A 595 6.14 18.75 -8.36
C LEU A 595 6.86 18.86 -9.70
N THR A 596 7.98 18.16 -9.83
CA THR A 596 8.78 18.09 -11.07
C THR A 596 8.58 16.72 -11.72
N PHE A 597 8.21 16.70 -13.00
CA PHE A 597 7.95 15.47 -13.75
C PHE A 597 8.28 15.64 -15.24
N GLN A 598 8.75 14.58 -15.90
CA GLN A 598 8.99 14.61 -17.34
C GLN A 598 7.77 14.11 -18.13
N ILE A 599 7.16 14.99 -18.93
CA ILE A 599 6.20 14.57 -19.95
C ILE A 599 6.96 13.84 -21.07
N PRO A 600 6.59 12.59 -21.43
CA PRO A 600 7.22 11.89 -22.53
C PRO A 600 7.16 12.72 -23.82
N GLY A 601 8.29 12.89 -24.50
CA GLY A 601 8.37 13.67 -25.74
C GLY A 601 8.66 15.17 -25.58
N LEU A 602 8.65 15.73 -24.36
CA LEU A 602 9.27 17.03 -24.09
C LEU A 602 10.74 16.86 -23.68
N ALA A 603 11.59 17.78 -24.17
CA ALA A 603 13.04 17.74 -23.93
C ALA A 603 13.43 18.14 -22.50
N ALA A 604 12.61 18.94 -21.82
CA ALA A 604 12.80 19.41 -20.46
C ALA A 604 11.73 18.84 -19.50
N PRO A 605 12.03 18.63 -18.21
CA PRO A 605 11.01 18.36 -17.20
C PRO A 605 10.13 19.58 -16.99
N MET A 606 8.87 19.36 -16.60
CA MET A 606 7.98 20.41 -16.13
C MET A 606 7.96 20.44 -14.60
N THR A 607 8.02 21.64 -14.04
CA THR A 607 7.88 21.88 -12.59
C THR A 607 6.62 22.70 -12.34
N ILE A 608 5.77 22.21 -11.43
CA ILE A 608 4.61 22.94 -10.89
C ILE A 608 4.92 23.28 -9.44
N SER A 609 4.74 24.53 -9.04
CA SER A 609 4.81 24.96 -7.64
C SER A 609 3.44 25.44 -7.19
N SER A 610 3.03 25.13 -5.96
CA SER A 610 1.80 25.63 -5.36
C SER A 610 1.91 25.71 -3.84
N GLU A 611 1.34 26.77 -3.27
CA GLU A 611 1.09 26.87 -1.83
C GLU A 611 0.07 25.83 -1.36
N ILE A 612 0.21 25.34 -0.13
CA ILE A 612 -0.71 24.39 0.49
C ILE A 612 -1.00 24.74 1.96
N ARG A 613 -2.14 24.22 2.44
CA ARG A 613 -2.55 24.22 3.86
C ARG A 613 -3.17 22.86 4.18
N LEU A 614 -2.80 22.26 5.31
CA LEU A 614 -3.21 20.91 5.71
C LEU A 614 -4.21 20.96 6.88
N ASN A 615 -5.40 20.38 6.67
CA ASN A 615 -6.52 20.24 7.61
C ASN A 615 -7.11 18.81 7.49
N GLY A 616 -7.61 18.20 8.59
CA GLY A 616 -8.15 16.82 8.61
C GLY A 616 -9.69 16.71 8.67
N LEU A 617 -10.27 15.65 8.09
CA LEU A 617 -11.72 15.44 7.87
C LEU A 617 -12.13 13.95 7.69
N ASP A 618 -13.45 13.70 7.69
CA ASP A 618 -14.14 12.42 7.35
C ASP A 618 -14.95 12.47 6.02
N TYR A 619 -15.67 11.42 5.64
CA TYR A 619 -16.05 11.11 4.24
C TYR A 619 -17.50 10.60 4.02
N GLU A 620 -18.19 11.13 2.99
CA GLU A 620 -19.17 10.40 2.14
C GLU A 620 -19.45 11.17 0.82
N THR A 621 -20.06 10.58 -0.21
CA THR A 621 -19.94 10.96 -1.66
C THR A 621 -21.13 11.73 -2.27
N GLU A 622 -21.09 12.49 -3.40
CA GLU A 622 -20.03 12.99 -4.34
C GLU A 622 -20.56 14.35 -4.96
N ASN A 623 -20.45 14.85 -6.22
CA ASN A 623 -19.82 14.51 -7.51
C ASN A 623 -19.36 15.80 -8.25
N GLY A 624 -18.26 15.74 -9.02
CA GLY A 624 -17.93 16.75 -10.06
C GLY A 624 -17.19 18.04 -9.60
N GLY A 625 -16.98 19.00 -10.52
CA GLY A 625 -16.92 20.43 -10.18
C GLY A 625 -15.62 21.25 -10.34
N VAL A 626 -14.41 20.67 -10.36
CA VAL A 626 -13.12 21.42 -10.49
C VAL A 626 -12.12 20.56 -11.28
N PRO A 627 -11.25 21.12 -12.15
CA PRO A 627 -10.15 20.36 -12.76
C PRO A 627 -9.22 19.79 -11.68
N ARG A 628 -9.17 18.46 -11.59
CA ARG A 628 -8.34 17.71 -10.64
C ARG A 628 -6.97 17.45 -11.26
N LEU A 629 -5.89 17.84 -10.60
CA LEU A 629 -4.55 17.35 -10.95
C LEU A 629 -4.52 15.82 -10.69
N PRO A 630 -3.73 15.04 -11.44
CA PRO A 630 -3.59 13.63 -11.14
C PRO A 630 -2.82 13.45 -9.82
N ILE A 631 -3.50 13.00 -8.77
CA ILE A 631 -2.86 12.51 -7.53
C ILE A 631 -2.18 11.19 -7.88
N VAL A 632 -0.94 11.29 -8.37
CA VAL A 632 -0.05 10.17 -8.61
C VAL A 632 0.64 9.86 -7.29
N GLU A 633 0.15 8.82 -6.63
CA GLU A 633 0.68 8.29 -5.39
C GLU A 633 0.63 6.75 -5.43
N PRO A 634 1.52 6.07 -4.68
CA PRO A 634 1.40 4.64 -4.42
C PRO A 634 0.09 4.32 -3.66
N GLU A 635 -0.20 3.03 -3.52
CA GLU A 635 -1.19 2.57 -2.55
C GLU A 635 -0.71 2.88 -1.12
N ARG A 636 -1.61 3.24 -0.20
CA ARG A 636 -1.23 3.54 1.19
C ARG A 636 -0.74 2.26 1.87
N VAL A 637 0.41 2.32 2.54
CA VAL A 637 0.89 1.24 3.42
C VAL A 637 -0.04 1.13 4.64
N SER A 638 -0.65 -0.05 4.83
CA SER A 638 -1.63 -0.29 5.90
C SER A 638 -1.03 -0.37 7.30
N GLU A 639 0.23 -0.77 7.39
CA GLU A 639 1.00 -0.88 8.64
C GLU A 639 2.29 -0.05 8.47
N PRO A 640 2.34 1.22 8.91
CA PRO A 640 3.56 2.03 8.86
C PRO A 640 4.66 1.45 9.76
N PRO A 641 5.95 1.56 9.39
CA PRO A 641 7.05 1.18 10.26
C PRO A 641 7.04 2.05 11.54
N LEU A 642 7.54 1.48 12.64
CA LEU A 642 7.70 2.10 13.97
C LEU A 642 6.38 2.52 14.66
N ALA A 643 5.24 2.50 13.96
CA ALA A 643 3.92 2.63 14.55
C ALA A 643 3.53 1.39 15.37
N ILE A 644 2.63 1.57 16.34
CA ILE A 644 1.97 0.48 17.08
C ILE A 644 1.05 -0.24 16.09
N SER A 645 1.52 -1.36 15.56
CA SER A 645 0.78 -2.27 14.67
C SER A 645 0.45 -3.56 15.40
N LEU A 646 -0.70 -4.14 15.06
CA LEU A 646 -1.22 -5.38 15.67
C LEU A 646 -0.60 -6.65 15.07
N THR A 647 0.51 -6.48 14.34
CA THR A 647 1.08 -7.46 13.40
C THR A 647 2.60 -7.30 13.34
N GLU A 648 3.33 -8.40 13.17
CA GLU A 648 4.79 -8.34 12.93
C GLU A 648 5.09 -7.98 11.45
N ALA A 649 4.68 -6.80 11.00
CA ALA A 649 4.83 -6.38 9.60
C ALA A 649 6.31 -6.27 9.16
N TYR A 650 7.20 -5.93 10.09
CA TYR A 650 8.61 -5.62 9.84
C TYR A 650 9.56 -6.46 10.71
N ARG A 651 10.79 -6.60 10.24
CA ARG A 651 11.98 -6.87 11.06
C ARG A 651 12.67 -5.53 11.27
N TYR A 652 13.07 -5.24 12.50
CA TYR A 652 13.85 -4.06 12.84
C TYR A 652 15.28 -4.45 13.19
N ARG A 653 16.23 -3.54 12.98
CA ARG A 653 17.60 -3.69 13.46
C ARG A 653 18.20 -2.31 13.72
N LEU A 654 18.78 -2.15 14.91
CA LEU A 654 19.64 -1.01 15.23
C LEU A 654 20.93 -1.14 14.41
N GLU A 655 21.22 -0.14 13.58
CA GLU A 655 22.45 -0.07 12.78
C GLU A 655 23.58 0.64 13.54
N GLY A 656 23.24 1.57 14.45
CA GLY A 656 24.20 2.29 15.29
C GLY A 656 23.65 3.63 15.79
N ARG A 657 24.55 4.60 15.99
CA ARG A 657 24.21 6.01 16.19
C ARG A 657 24.86 6.88 15.09
N GLU A 658 24.13 7.90 14.62
CA GLU A 658 24.61 8.94 13.71
C GLU A 658 24.28 10.34 14.30
N LYS A 659 25.04 11.37 13.94
CA LYS A 659 24.65 12.76 14.21
C LYS A 659 23.75 13.32 13.10
N ARG A 660 22.58 13.85 13.46
CA ARG A 660 21.63 14.52 12.56
C ARG A 660 21.13 15.82 13.19
N GLN A 661 21.09 16.89 12.42
CA GLN A 661 20.74 18.25 12.90
C GLN A 661 21.53 18.69 14.17
N GLY A 662 22.79 18.24 14.29
CA GLY A 662 23.66 18.48 15.46
C GLY A 662 23.42 17.57 16.67
N ARG A 663 22.39 16.70 16.62
CA ARG A 663 21.94 15.83 17.72
C ARG A 663 22.35 14.37 17.45
N ASP A 664 22.68 13.62 18.50
CA ASP A 664 22.95 12.17 18.39
C ASP A 664 21.62 11.40 18.24
N ALA A 665 21.57 10.46 17.29
CA ALA A 665 20.36 9.72 16.93
C ALA A 665 20.64 8.22 16.73
N TYR A 666 19.76 7.37 17.23
CA TYR A 666 19.74 5.94 16.92
C TYR A 666 19.27 5.71 15.48
N VAL A 667 20.01 4.92 14.71
CA VAL A 667 19.64 4.54 13.33
C VAL A 667 18.93 3.19 13.37
N VAL A 668 17.61 3.19 13.20
CA VAL A 668 16.78 1.98 13.18
C VAL A 668 16.37 1.64 11.75
N SER A 669 16.93 0.56 11.22
CA SER A 669 16.51 -0.02 9.95
C SER A 669 15.21 -0.82 10.11
N PHE A 670 14.41 -0.87 9.05
CA PHE A 670 13.18 -1.66 8.97
C PHE A 670 13.05 -2.32 7.58
N ALA A 671 12.66 -3.60 7.56
CA ALA A 671 12.41 -4.36 6.33
C ALA A 671 11.17 -5.26 6.47
N PRO A 672 10.37 -5.48 5.40
CA PRO A 672 9.17 -6.31 5.48
C PRO A 672 9.46 -7.74 5.91
N ARG A 673 8.63 -8.31 6.80
CA ARG A 673 8.77 -9.72 7.22
C ARG A 673 8.33 -10.71 6.15
N ALA A 674 7.28 -10.36 5.40
CA ALA A 674 6.64 -11.20 4.38
C ALA A 674 6.56 -10.48 3.02
N GLU A 675 6.83 -11.20 1.93
CA GLU A 675 6.83 -10.65 0.58
C GLU A 675 5.42 -10.56 -0.03
N GLY A 676 5.18 -9.53 -0.85
CA GLY A 676 3.95 -9.38 -1.63
C GLY A 676 2.87 -8.47 -1.04
N ARG A 677 3.04 -7.96 0.19
CA ARG A 677 2.25 -6.83 0.74
C ARG A 677 2.98 -5.51 0.48
N SER A 678 2.22 -4.43 0.24
CA SER A 678 2.78 -3.09 0.07
C SER A 678 3.21 -2.54 1.43
N LEU A 679 4.51 -2.62 1.69
CA LEU A 679 5.16 -2.30 2.97
C LEU A 679 6.47 -1.55 2.72
N PHE A 680 6.92 -0.74 3.67
CA PHE A 680 8.16 0.04 3.52
C PHE A 680 9.44 -0.76 3.82
N ARG A 681 10.57 -0.34 3.26
CA ARG A 681 11.93 -0.75 3.63
C ARG A 681 12.81 0.49 3.68
N GLY A 682 13.59 0.64 4.74
CA GLY A 682 14.30 1.89 4.96
C GLY A 682 14.93 2.01 6.34
N ARG A 683 15.20 3.25 6.75
CA ARG A 683 15.83 3.63 8.02
C ARG A 683 15.13 4.83 8.64
N ALA A 684 15.19 4.91 9.96
CA ALA A 684 14.73 6.05 10.73
C ALA A 684 15.83 6.51 11.70
N TRP A 685 15.94 7.82 11.88
CA TRP A 685 16.83 8.46 12.84
C TRP A 685 15.98 8.98 14.00
N ILE A 686 16.10 8.30 15.14
CA ILE A 686 15.36 8.57 16.37
C ILE A 686 16.29 9.26 17.35
N ASP A 687 15.91 10.42 17.88
CA ASP A 687 16.74 11.19 18.80
C ASP A 687 17.19 10.38 20.02
N ALA A 688 18.48 10.40 20.36
CA ALA A 688 19.02 9.56 21.42
C ALA A 688 18.64 10.03 22.84
N SER A 689 18.11 11.25 22.99
CA SER A 689 17.71 11.85 24.27
C SER A 689 16.20 11.89 24.48
N SER A 690 15.43 12.35 23.49
CA SER A 690 13.97 12.51 23.59
C SER A 690 13.17 11.35 22.96
N PHE A 691 13.83 10.55 22.11
CA PHE A 691 13.23 9.49 21.29
C PHE A 691 12.21 9.98 20.25
N ASP A 692 12.28 11.27 19.88
CA ASP A 692 11.48 11.81 18.78
C ASP A 692 12.03 11.41 17.40
N MET A 693 11.19 11.52 16.36
CA MET A 693 11.63 11.29 14.99
C MET A 693 12.38 12.51 14.46
N LEU A 694 13.60 12.31 13.94
CA LEU A 694 14.37 13.36 13.25
C LEU A 694 14.28 13.21 11.72
N ARG A 695 14.36 11.97 11.22
CA ARG A 695 14.27 11.66 9.79
C ARG A 695 13.77 10.24 9.54
N VAL A 696 13.08 10.02 8.42
CA VAL A 696 12.79 8.69 7.85
C VAL A 696 13.22 8.68 6.38
N ASP A 697 13.90 7.62 5.95
CA ASP A 697 14.21 7.28 4.54
C ASP A 697 13.49 5.96 4.26
N ALA A 698 12.45 5.96 3.42
CA ALA A 698 11.56 4.82 3.22
C ALA A 698 11.26 4.56 1.74
N SER A 699 11.66 3.39 1.24
CA SER A 699 11.26 2.85 -0.06
C SER A 699 10.04 1.93 0.08
N GLN A 700 9.03 2.07 -0.76
CA GLN A 700 7.84 1.22 -0.72
C GLN A 700 8.01 -0.01 -1.62
N THR A 701 7.83 -1.19 -1.04
CA THR A 701 8.05 -2.49 -1.69
C THR A 701 6.74 -3.07 -2.22
N ALA A 702 6.84 -4.00 -3.19
CA ALA A 702 5.72 -4.76 -3.77
C ALA A 702 4.53 -3.92 -4.32
N LEU A 703 4.80 -2.69 -4.73
CA LEU A 703 3.84 -1.72 -5.26
C LEU A 703 2.93 -2.26 -6.37
N ARG A 704 1.63 -1.97 -6.27
CA ARG A 704 0.60 -2.39 -7.22
C ARG A 704 -0.06 -1.19 -7.89
N GLY A 705 -0.04 -1.16 -9.22
CA GLY A 705 -0.71 -0.14 -10.03
C GLY A 705 0.26 0.60 -10.93
N ALA A 706 0.05 1.92 -11.07
CA ALA A 706 0.80 2.76 -12.01
C ALA A 706 2.03 3.44 -11.38
N VAL A 707 2.10 3.63 -10.06
CA VAL A 707 3.37 3.93 -9.38
C VAL A 707 4.07 2.60 -9.12
N ILE A 708 5.29 2.45 -9.64
CA ILE A 708 6.07 1.18 -9.61
C ILE A 708 7.33 1.27 -8.77
N SER A 709 7.74 2.48 -8.40
CA SER A 709 8.80 2.79 -7.43
C SER A 709 8.36 4.03 -6.69
N SER A 710 8.55 4.05 -5.37
CA SER A 710 8.32 5.21 -4.51
C SER A 710 9.32 5.15 -3.36
N GLN A 711 10.18 6.15 -3.26
CA GLN A 711 11.02 6.44 -2.11
C GLN A 711 10.58 7.79 -1.52
N GLN A 712 10.56 7.89 -0.21
CA GLN A 712 10.15 9.07 0.54
C GLN A 712 11.15 9.33 1.64
N GLU A 713 11.66 10.55 1.68
CA GLU A 713 12.57 11.05 2.69
C GLU A 713 11.88 12.18 3.47
N ASP A 714 11.49 11.89 4.70
CA ASP A 714 10.79 12.82 5.59
C ASP A 714 11.77 13.36 6.63
N GLU A 715 11.92 14.68 6.71
CA GLU A 715 12.71 15.36 7.74
C GLU A 715 11.80 16.16 8.67
N PHE A 716 12.02 15.96 9.96
CA PHE A 716 11.23 16.55 11.04
C PHE A 716 11.99 17.72 11.65
N VAL A 717 11.24 18.72 12.12
CA VAL A 717 11.76 19.96 12.70
C VAL A 717 11.16 20.21 14.08
N PRO A 718 11.90 20.83 15.01
CA PRO A 718 11.40 21.15 16.34
C PRO A 718 10.44 22.35 16.26
N VAL A 719 9.23 22.17 16.77
CA VAL A 719 8.16 23.17 16.86
C VAL A 719 7.81 23.38 18.34
N PRO A 720 7.82 24.62 18.86
CA PRO A 720 7.47 24.87 20.26
C PRO A 720 5.99 24.59 20.54
N ILE A 721 5.69 23.98 21.68
CA ILE A 721 4.33 23.70 22.15
C ILE A 721 4.16 24.05 23.63
N ALA A 722 2.92 24.20 24.08
CA ALA A 722 2.61 24.33 25.50
C ALA A 722 3.13 23.09 26.27
N GLY A 723 4.13 23.30 27.13
CA GLY A 723 4.78 22.24 27.90
C GLY A 723 5.85 21.43 27.16
N GLY A 724 6.45 21.95 26.08
CA GLY A 724 7.63 21.30 25.48
C GLY A 724 7.99 21.73 24.06
N THR A 725 8.63 20.81 23.34
CA THR A 725 8.89 20.90 21.89
C THR A 725 8.35 19.63 21.24
N ALA A 726 7.72 19.77 20.09
CA ALA A 726 7.23 18.67 19.27
C ALA A 726 8.02 18.58 17.96
N TRP A 727 8.29 17.37 17.50
CA TRP A 727 8.93 17.14 16.21
C TRP A 727 7.87 16.87 15.15
N LEU A 728 7.68 17.85 14.27
CA LEU A 728 6.68 17.84 13.21
C LEU A 728 7.36 17.79 11.84
N LEU A 729 6.66 17.26 10.83
CA LEU A 729 7.19 17.18 9.46
C LEU A 729 7.53 18.58 8.95
N GLY A 730 8.80 18.84 8.63
CA GLY A 730 9.26 20.09 8.05
C GLY A 730 9.47 19.98 6.54
N ARG A 731 9.99 18.84 6.07
CA ARG A 731 10.19 18.54 4.65
C ARG A 731 9.80 17.09 4.36
N SER A 732 9.17 16.84 3.22
CA SER A 732 8.99 15.49 2.66
C SER A 732 9.40 15.50 1.19
N GLU A 733 10.39 14.67 0.85
CA GLU A 733 10.95 14.58 -0.48
C GLU A 733 10.67 13.20 -1.07
N THR A 734 9.75 13.16 -2.04
CA THR A 734 9.24 11.92 -2.64
C THR A 734 9.81 11.73 -4.05
N HIS A 735 10.54 10.64 -4.26
CA HIS A 735 11.03 10.18 -5.55
C HIS A 735 10.19 8.99 -6.03
N GLN A 736 9.40 9.19 -7.09
CA GLN A 736 8.51 8.18 -7.66
C GLN A 736 8.80 7.90 -9.13
N VAL A 737 8.46 6.70 -9.58
CA VAL A 737 8.40 6.37 -11.01
C VAL A 737 7.01 5.89 -11.36
N TYR A 738 6.36 6.66 -12.23
CA TYR A 738 5.05 6.41 -12.79
C TYR A 738 5.16 5.64 -14.11
N ALA A 739 4.70 4.39 -14.13
CA ALA A 739 4.52 3.57 -15.32
C ALA A 739 3.19 3.95 -16.01
N GLY A 740 3.32 4.83 -17.00
CA GLY A 740 2.24 5.23 -17.90
C GLY A 740 2.21 4.44 -19.21
N ALA A 741 1.41 4.94 -20.14
CA ALA A 741 1.32 4.44 -21.51
C ALA A 741 2.68 4.40 -22.24
N GLY A 742 3.33 3.22 -22.26
CA GLY A 742 4.61 2.95 -22.92
C GLY A 742 5.85 3.57 -22.26
N HIS A 743 5.70 4.29 -21.15
CA HIS A 743 6.74 5.15 -20.59
C HIS A 743 6.83 5.02 -19.07
N ARG A 744 8.04 5.23 -18.53
CA ARG A 744 8.27 5.45 -17.10
C ARG A 744 8.61 6.93 -16.92
N THR A 745 7.69 7.71 -16.36
CA THR A 745 7.94 9.11 -16.00
C THR A 745 8.50 9.16 -14.58
N PRO A 746 9.71 9.70 -14.35
CA PRO A 746 10.14 10.07 -13.02
C PRO A 746 9.31 11.26 -12.52
N ILE A 747 8.94 11.21 -11.25
CA ILE A 747 8.23 12.26 -10.53
C ILE A 747 9.00 12.55 -9.25
N HIS A 748 9.41 13.79 -9.08
CA HIS A 748 10.03 14.32 -7.87
C HIS A 748 9.07 15.31 -7.23
N ARG A 749 8.73 15.10 -5.95
CA ARG A 749 7.82 15.94 -5.19
C ARG A 749 8.50 16.41 -3.91
N VAL A 750 8.70 17.71 -3.77
CA VAL A 750 9.24 18.32 -2.56
C VAL A 750 8.13 19.09 -1.86
N LEU A 751 7.69 18.59 -0.72
CA LEU A 751 6.86 19.30 0.24
C LEU A 751 7.77 20.00 1.26
N THR A 752 7.60 21.30 1.46
CA THR A 752 8.26 22.08 2.52
C THR A 752 7.19 22.80 3.34
N LEU A 753 7.08 22.49 4.62
CA LEU A 753 6.18 23.14 5.57
C LEU A 753 6.94 24.23 6.33
N THR A 754 6.53 25.48 6.13
CA THR A 754 7.23 26.68 6.60
C THR A 754 6.65 27.26 7.88
N ALA A 755 5.42 26.88 8.25
CA ALA A 755 4.81 27.25 9.52
C ALA A 755 3.88 26.13 10.03
N HIS A 756 3.85 25.99 11.36
CA HIS A 756 3.09 24.99 12.09
C HIS A 756 2.35 25.68 13.24
N GLU A 757 1.02 25.59 13.24
CA GLU A 757 0.14 26.05 14.31
C GLU A 757 -0.41 24.82 15.06
N PRO A 758 0.23 24.36 16.15
CA PRO A 758 -0.30 23.29 17.00
C PRO A 758 -1.37 23.83 17.96
N ASN A 759 -2.52 23.16 18.00
CA ASN A 759 -3.71 23.53 18.80
C ASN A 759 -4.17 25.01 18.67
N PRO A 760 -4.34 25.59 17.46
CA PRO A 760 -4.80 26.96 17.35
C PRO A 760 -6.22 27.08 17.94
N PRO A 761 -6.49 28.07 18.81
CA PRO A 761 -7.74 28.13 19.58
C PRO A 761 -8.98 28.34 18.68
N ASP A 762 -8.77 28.91 17.50
CA ASP A 762 -9.75 29.15 16.45
C ASP A 762 -9.74 28.05 15.36
N PHE A 763 -9.14 26.87 15.61
CA PHE A 763 -9.03 25.76 14.65
C PHE A 763 -10.35 25.43 13.94
N ALA A 764 -11.45 25.30 14.70
CA ALA A 764 -12.76 24.98 14.14
C ALA A 764 -13.29 26.09 13.22
N ALA A 765 -13.10 27.37 13.60
CA ALA A 765 -13.48 28.51 12.78
C ALA A 765 -12.61 28.61 11.51
N ARG A 766 -11.30 28.32 11.61
CA ARG A 766 -10.38 28.24 10.46
C ARG A 766 -10.73 27.08 9.52
N LEU A 767 -11.16 25.95 10.06
CA LEU A 767 -11.60 24.78 9.31
C LEU A 767 -12.88 25.10 8.50
N GLU A 768 -13.88 25.67 9.15
CA GLU A 768 -15.12 26.11 8.49
C GLU A 768 -14.90 27.24 7.48
N ALA A 769 -14.09 28.25 7.81
CA ALA A 769 -13.71 29.29 6.87
C ALA A 769 -12.96 28.71 5.65
N ALA A 770 -12.15 27.66 5.86
CA ALA A 770 -11.50 26.95 4.76
C ALA A 770 -12.51 26.13 3.92
N HIS A 771 -13.52 25.51 4.52
CA HIS A 771 -14.62 24.86 3.78
C HIS A 771 -15.40 25.87 2.92
N ALA A 772 -15.75 27.02 3.52
CA ALA A 772 -16.43 28.12 2.85
C ALA A 772 -15.56 28.78 1.77
N SER A 773 -14.22 28.75 1.88
CA SER A 773 -13.30 29.29 0.87
C SER A 773 -13.50 28.67 -0.52
N ALA A 774 -12.97 29.31 -1.57
CA ALA A 774 -12.99 28.79 -2.94
C ALA A 774 -11.91 27.71 -3.21
N SER A 775 -10.98 27.49 -2.29
CA SER A 775 -9.74 26.74 -2.53
C SER A 775 -9.96 25.28 -2.92
N VAL A 776 -9.00 24.73 -3.67
CA VAL A 776 -8.86 23.28 -3.83
C VAL A 776 -8.36 22.70 -2.51
N MET A 777 -8.89 21.55 -2.12
CA MET A 777 -8.58 20.93 -0.83
C MET A 777 -8.39 19.43 -0.99
N LEU A 778 -7.54 18.86 -0.15
CA LEU A 778 -7.17 17.46 -0.12
C LEU A 778 -7.40 16.88 1.27
N GLN A 779 -7.90 15.64 1.32
CA GLN A 779 -8.09 14.84 2.52
C GLN A 779 -7.33 13.53 2.33
N GLU A 780 -6.57 13.10 3.34
CA GLU A 780 -5.91 11.79 3.32
C GLU A 780 -6.96 10.69 3.55
N THR A 781 -6.88 9.58 2.81
CA THR A 781 -7.79 8.43 3.00
C THR A 781 -7.00 7.12 3.09
N PRO A 782 -7.62 5.98 3.46
CA PRO A 782 -6.99 4.66 3.39
C PRO A 782 -6.44 4.25 2.02
N ALA A 783 -6.71 5.03 0.95
CA ALA A 783 -6.21 4.79 -0.40
C ALA A 783 -5.48 6.02 -1.01
N GLY A 784 -4.84 6.86 -0.18
CA GLY A 784 -4.10 8.08 -0.59
C GLY A 784 -4.97 9.36 -0.59
N PHE A 785 -4.41 10.51 -0.98
CA PHE A 785 -5.16 11.78 -0.93
C PHE A 785 -6.37 11.82 -1.89
N ARG A 786 -7.40 12.59 -1.51
CA ARG A 786 -8.66 12.79 -2.27
C ARG A 786 -9.08 14.25 -2.28
N TYR A 787 -9.62 14.71 -3.41
CA TYR A 787 -10.12 16.08 -3.57
C TYR A 787 -11.45 16.29 -2.86
N LEU A 788 -11.58 17.36 -2.07
CA LEU A 788 -12.88 17.78 -1.55
C LEU A 788 -13.66 18.60 -2.57
N LYS A 789 -14.98 18.39 -2.66
CA LYS A 789 -15.93 19.21 -3.40
C LYS A 789 -17.01 19.77 -2.47
N ARG A 790 -17.35 21.05 -2.62
CA ARG A 790 -18.58 21.63 -2.04
C ARG A 790 -19.82 20.89 -2.53
N THR A 791 -20.76 20.63 -1.64
CA THR A 791 -22.14 20.27 -2.02
C THR A 791 -22.86 21.49 -2.62
N ARG A 792 -23.90 21.20 -3.41
CA ARG A 792 -25.01 22.12 -3.70
C ARG A 792 -26.27 21.26 -3.68
N SER A 793 -27.28 21.69 -2.93
CA SER A 793 -28.59 21.05 -2.95
C SER A 793 -29.25 21.28 -4.32
N GLU A 794 -29.67 20.22 -4.99
CA GLU A 794 -30.28 20.28 -6.32
C GLU A 794 -31.80 20.50 -6.19
N GLY A 795 -32.18 21.70 -5.74
CA GLY A 795 -33.59 22.09 -5.60
C GLY A 795 -33.88 23.32 -4.75
N ASP A 796 -32.92 23.81 -3.96
CA ASP A 796 -33.21 24.87 -2.99
C ASP A 796 -33.45 26.27 -3.58
N ARG A 797 -34.51 26.90 -3.06
CA ARG A 797 -34.75 28.35 -3.14
C ARG A 797 -33.64 29.10 -2.40
N PRO A 798 -33.45 30.43 -2.61
CA PRO A 798 -32.53 31.21 -1.78
C PRO A 798 -32.83 30.99 -0.30
N ALA A 799 -31.86 30.43 0.42
CA ALA A 799 -32.04 30.00 1.80
C ALA A 799 -32.23 31.19 2.75
N SER A 800 -33.06 31.00 3.77
CA SER A 800 -33.25 31.99 4.84
C SER A 800 -31.92 32.32 5.54
N PRO A 801 -31.76 33.55 6.07
CA PRO A 801 -30.59 33.90 6.88
C PRO A 801 -30.48 32.93 8.07
N GLY A 802 -29.37 32.19 8.15
CA GLY A 802 -29.12 31.17 9.19
C GLY A 802 -28.94 29.72 8.69
N ALA A 803 -29.07 29.45 7.39
CA ALA A 803 -28.73 28.14 6.83
C ALA A 803 -27.22 27.84 6.96
N ALA A 804 -26.88 26.57 7.24
CA ALA A 804 -25.51 26.14 7.55
C ALA A 804 -24.52 26.23 6.36
N SER A 805 -23.22 26.28 6.68
CA SER A 805 -22.10 26.34 5.72
C SER A 805 -22.19 25.26 4.62
N PRO A 806 -21.77 25.56 3.37
CA PRO A 806 -21.76 24.58 2.28
C PRO A 806 -20.70 23.49 2.52
N ALA A 807 -21.15 22.35 3.06
CA ALA A 807 -20.32 21.20 3.41
C ALA A 807 -19.44 20.71 2.24
N ARG A 808 -18.28 20.15 2.56
CA ARG A 808 -17.30 19.62 1.60
C ARG A 808 -17.11 18.11 1.75
N VAL A 809 -16.98 17.44 0.61
CA VAL A 809 -17.06 15.97 0.45
C VAL A 809 -15.86 15.46 -0.34
N ALA A 810 -15.12 14.46 0.19
CA ALA A 810 -14.06 13.81 -0.57
C ALA A 810 -14.60 13.00 -1.75
N ALA A 811 -14.03 13.27 -2.92
CA ALA A 811 -14.43 12.69 -4.18
C ALA A 811 -13.53 11.53 -4.63
N GLY A 812 -14.12 10.57 -5.35
CA GLY A 812 -13.45 9.36 -5.81
C GLY A 812 -12.25 9.59 -6.73
N LYS A 813 -11.36 8.59 -6.80
CA LYS A 813 -10.14 8.62 -7.63
C LYS A 813 -10.51 8.85 -9.10
N ALA A 814 -9.97 9.92 -9.68
CA ALA A 814 -10.21 10.26 -11.07
C ALA A 814 -9.54 9.23 -12.00
N GLN A 815 -10.30 8.23 -12.45
CA GLN A 815 -9.86 7.28 -13.50
C GLN A 815 -9.66 7.97 -14.85
N ARG A 816 -10.27 9.15 -15.04
CA ARG A 816 -10.12 10.01 -16.21
C ARG A 816 -9.80 11.43 -15.77
N VAL A 817 -8.79 12.02 -16.39
CA VAL A 817 -8.42 13.42 -16.26
C VAL A 817 -8.61 14.10 -17.61
N ARG A 818 -9.29 15.24 -17.59
CA ARG A 818 -9.43 16.16 -18.74
C ARG A 818 -8.91 17.51 -18.29
N THR A 819 -7.92 18.05 -18.98
CA THR A 819 -7.41 19.40 -18.73
C THR A 819 -7.36 20.18 -20.03
N ILE A 820 -7.54 21.50 -19.92
CA ILE A 820 -7.13 22.44 -20.95
C ILE A 820 -5.75 22.92 -20.54
N ALA A 821 -4.80 22.94 -21.47
CA ALA A 821 -3.48 23.52 -21.26
C ALA A 821 -3.17 24.50 -22.39
N ALA A 822 -2.66 25.67 -22.02
CA ALA A 822 -2.18 26.67 -22.95
C ALA A 822 -0.83 27.20 -22.46
N GLY A 823 -0.01 27.69 -23.38
CA GLY A 823 1.33 28.15 -23.11
C GLY A 823 2.08 28.47 -24.40
N VAL A 824 3.40 28.60 -24.30
CA VAL A 824 4.27 28.90 -25.44
C VAL A 824 5.49 27.99 -25.38
N LEU A 825 5.80 27.31 -26.48
CA LEU A 825 6.98 26.47 -26.63
C LEU A 825 8.12 27.30 -27.24
N VAL A 826 9.27 27.33 -26.57
CA VAL A 826 10.52 27.89 -27.09
C VAL A 826 11.50 26.74 -27.30
N ASP A 827 12.00 26.59 -28.52
CA ASP A 827 12.97 25.56 -28.92
C ASP A 827 14.01 26.24 -29.82
N PRO A 828 15.33 26.06 -29.60
CA PRO A 828 16.38 26.75 -30.36
C PRO A 828 16.43 26.39 -31.87
N ASN A 829 15.67 25.40 -32.31
CA ASN A 829 15.50 25.04 -33.73
C ASN A 829 14.30 25.74 -34.40
N ILE A 830 13.57 26.58 -33.67
CA ILE A 830 12.35 27.26 -34.10
C ILE A 830 12.52 28.77 -33.91
N ASP A 831 12.39 29.52 -35.00
CA ASP A 831 12.77 30.94 -35.07
C ASP A 831 11.88 31.89 -34.23
N HIS A 832 10.78 31.39 -33.67
CA HIS A 832 9.85 32.14 -32.86
C HIS A 832 9.18 31.25 -31.80
N PRO A 833 8.73 31.81 -30.66
CA PRO A 833 7.96 31.07 -29.66
C PRO A 833 6.62 30.59 -30.23
N LEU A 834 6.33 29.28 -30.14
CA LEU A 834 5.08 28.69 -30.65
C LEU A 834 3.97 28.69 -29.58
N PRO A 835 2.93 29.52 -29.69
CA PRO A 835 1.79 29.45 -28.78
C PRO A 835 0.98 28.17 -29.03
N PHE A 836 0.57 27.50 -27.95
CA PHE A 836 -0.36 26.37 -28.00
C PHE A 836 -1.52 26.59 -27.05
N ALA A 837 -2.69 26.08 -27.43
CA ALA A 837 -3.86 25.94 -26.57
C ALA A 837 -4.56 24.64 -26.95
N GLY A 838 -4.83 23.77 -25.97
CA GLY A 838 -5.16 22.39 -26.24
C GLY A 838 -5.87 21.62 -25.13
N LEU A 839 -6.36 20.44 -25.51
CA LEU A 839 -7.06 19.49 -24.65
C LEU A 839 -6.15 18.29 -24.36
N SER A 840 -6.01 17.97 -23.09
CA SER A 840 -5.43 16.71 -22.60
C SER A 840 -6.52 15.75 -22.16
N TYR A 841 -6.36 14.48 -22.50
CA TYR A 841 -7.23 13.36 -22.11
C TYR A 841 -6.37 12.19 -21.63
N LEU A 842 -6.45 11.90 -20.33
CA LEU A 842 -5.75 10.79 -19.69
C LEU A 842 -6.78 9.84 -19.07
N ASP A 843 -6.73 8.56 -19.42
CA ASP A 843 -7.66 7.51 -18.97
C ASP A 843 -6.86 6.29 -18.51
N PHE A 844 -6.99 5.93 -17.23
CA PHE A 844 -6.24 4.85 -16.61
C PHE A 844 -6.95 3.48 -16.71
N ASP A 845 -8.21 3.45 -17.15
CA ASP A 845 -8.97 2.22 -17.43
C ASP A 845 -9.88 2.41 -18.66
N PHE A 846 -9.23 2.66 -19.80
CA PHE A 846 -9.88 2.93 -21.07
C PHE A 846 -10.79 1.75 -21.45
N LEU A 847 -12.07 2.05 -21.70
CA LEU A 847 -13.13 1.06 -21.98
C LEU A 847 -13.28 -0.08 -20.94
N ARG A 848 -12.87 0.11 -19.67
CA ARG A 848 -12.89 -0.93 -18.62
C ARG A 848 -12.09 -2.19 -18.98
N SER A 849 -10.99 -1.99 -19.70
CA SER A 849 -10.13 -3.06 -20.25
C SER A 849 -8.84 -3.27 -19.47
N GLY A 850 -8.48 -2.36 -18.55
CA GLY A 850 -7.16 -2.24 -17.95
C GLY A 850 -6.14 -1.50 -18.83
N ALA A 851 -6.48 -1.13 -20.07
CA ALA A 851 -5.61 -0.33 -20.91
C ALA A 851 -5.56 1.14 -20.46
N GLN A 852 -4.39 1.76 -20.58
CA GLN A 852 -4.19 3.18 -20.34
C GLN A 852 -4.11 3.94 -21.66
N VAL A 853 -4.65 5.16 -21.71
CA VAL A 853 -4.54 6.09 -22.85
C VAL A 853 -4.18 7.48 -22.33
N ASN A 854 -3.20 8.12 -22.96
CA ASN A 854 -2.87 9.54 -22.79
C ASN A 854 -2.92 10.21 -24.17
N ALA A 855 -3.67 11.29 -24.34
CA ALA A 855 -3.75 12.03 -25.59
C ALA A 855 -3.74 13.53 -25.32
N PHE A 856 -2.95 14.29 -26.06
CA PHE A 856 -2.95 15.73 -26.02
C PHE A 856 -3.06 16.30 -27.44
N PHE A 857 -3.88 17.32 -27.62
CA PHE A 857 -4.04 18.03 -28.89
C PHE A 857 -4.16 19.52 -28.61
N GLY A 858 -3.18 20.32 -29.05
CA GLY A 858 -3.15 21.76 -28.82
C GLY A 858 -2.48 22.54 -29.93
N GLY A 859 -3.28 23.22 -30.74
CA GLY A 859 -2.82 24.03 -31.87
C GLY A 859 -1.87 23.27 -32.78
N ALA A 860 -0.62 23.71 -32.82
CA ALA A 860 0.47 23.13 -33.60
C ALA A 860 1.00 21.77 -33.11
N PHE A 861 0.60 21.28 -31.93
CA PHE A 861 1.20 20.12 -31.27
C PHE A 861 0.15 19.04 -30.99
N ALA A 862 0.43 17.77 -31.32
CA ALA A 862 -0.35 16.65 -30.80
C ALA A 862 0.50 15.46 -30.38
N GLN A 863 0.02 14.75 -29.36
CA GLN A 863 0.60 13.54 -28.81
C GLN A 863 -0.49 12.51 -28.52
N LEU A 864 -0.16 11.23 -28.71
CA LEU A 864 -0.96 10.09 -28.28
C LEU A 864 -0.03 9.06 -27.65
N ALA A 865 -0.48 8.35 -26.62
CA ALA A 865 0.17 7.16 -26.10
C ALA A 865 -0.89 6.20 -25.55
N PHE A 866 -0.65 4.90 -25.69
CA PHE A 866 -1.47 3.85 -25.08
C PHE A 866 -0.60 2.71 -24.54
N ALA A 867 -1.12 1.97 -23.56
CA ALA A 867 -0.58 0.68 -23.17
C ALA A 867 -1.66 -0.30 -22.70
N VAL A 868 -1.46 -1.58 -23.00
CA VAL A 868 -2.26 -2.71 -22.55
C VAL A 868 -1.37 -3.56 -21.63
N PRO A 869 -1.58 -3.54 -20.30
CA PRO A 869 -0.63 -4.08 -19.32
C PRO A 869 -0.60 -5.62 -19.23
N SER A 870 -1.48 -6.32 -19.94
CA SER A 870 -1.35 -7.76 -20.21
C SER A 870 -2.05 -8.16 -21.51
N LEU A 871 -1.33 -8.81 -22.42
CA LEU A 871 -1.91 -9.45 -23.60
C LEU A 871 -2.35 -10.88 -23.24
N GLY A 872 -3.65 -11.15 -23.35
CA GLY A 872 -4.22 -12.48 -23.11
C GLY A 872 -4.03 -13.04 -21.68
N GLY A 873 -3.69 -12.20 -20.70
CA GLY A 873 -3.32 -12.62 -19.34
C GLY A 873 -1.87 -13.09 -19.18
N THR A 874 -1.01 -12.87 -20.19
CA THR A 874 0.44 -13.04 -20.07
C THR A 874 1.10 -11.81 -19.41
N ARG A 875 2.41 -11.90 -19.11
CA ARG A 875 3.21 -10.73 -18.67
C ARG A 875 3.56 -9.77 -19.81
N LEU A 876 3.34 -10.15 -21.07
CA LEU A 876 3.66 -9.35 -22.24
C LEU A 876 2.68 -8.17 -22.36
N GLN A 877 3.21 -6.97 -22.57
CA GLN A 877 2.46 -5.73 -22.71
C GLN A 877 2.54 -5.23 -24.15
N LEU A 878 1.50 -4.56 -24.63
CA LEU A 878 1.52 -3.79 -25.88
C LEU A 878 1.53 -2.31 -25.52
N HIS A 879 2.36 -1.51 -26.17
CA HIS A 879 2.32 -0.06 -26.07
C HIS A 879 2.46 0.60 -27.44
N GLY A 880 2.09 1.87 -27.50
CA GLY A 880 2.43 2.73 -28.63
C GLY A 880 2.37 4.19 -28.25
N ALA A 881 3.10 5.03 -28.99
CA ALA A 881 3.12 6.46 -28.80
C ALA A 881 3.34 7.20 -30.12
N GLY A 882 2.53 8.22 -30.37
CA GLY A 882 2.62 9.13 -31.51
C GLY A 882 2.86 10.57 -31.06
N PHE A 883 3.57 11.33 -31.88
CA PHE A 883 3.83 12.75 -31.72
C PHE A 883 3.87 13.42 -33.10
N ALA A 884 3.33 14.63 -33.23
CA ALA A 884 3.41 15.42 -34.46
C ALA A 884 3.37 16.92 -34.19
N ILE A 885 4.14 17.67 -35.00
CA ILE A 885 4.07 19.13 -35.11
C ILE A 885 3.39 19.49 -36.45
N TYR A 886 2.39 20.38 -36.39
CA TYR A 886 1.52 20.75 -37.51
C TYR A 886 1.75 22.16 -38.05
N ASP A 887 2.40 23.05 -37.29
CA ASP A 887 2.59 24.47 -37.63
C ASP A 887 3.15 24.73 -39.03
N GLU A 888 2.82 25.89 -39.61
CA GLU A 888 3.09 26.24 -40.99
C GLU A 888 4.58 26.50 -41.32
N ASP A 889 5.34 27.11 -40.40
CA ASP A 889 6.63 27.72 -40.71
C ASP A 889 7.85 27.08 -40.02
N VAL A 890 7.65 26.06 -39.17
CA VAL A 890 8.77 25.30 -38.60
C VAL A 890 9.61 24.63 -39.70
N ARG A 891 10.93 24.93 -39.71
CA ARG A 891 11.92 24.49 -40.71
C ARG A 891 11.95 22.98 -40.95
N GLN A 892 11.59 22.18 -39.94
CA GLN A 892 11.35 20.74 -40.03
C GLN A 892 10.06 20.40 -39.27
N ARG A 893 9.10 19.71 -39.89
CA ARG A 893 7.92 19.16 -39.19
C ARG A 893 8.12 17.67 -38.92
N PRO A 894 8.55 17.25 -37.71
CA PRO A 894 8.63 15.84 -37.34
C PRO A 894 7.25 15.31 -36.95
N ALA A 895 6.85 14.20 -37.57
CA ALA A 895 5.86 13.28 -37.03
C ALA A 895 6.57 11.95 -36.70
N ARG A 896 6.28 11.37 -35.54
CA ARG A 896 6.80 10.07 -35.11
C ARG A 896 5.68 9.22 -34.54
N PHE A 897 5.70 7.92 -34.80
CA PHE A 897 4.81 6.94 -34.20
C PHE A 897 5.60 5.66 -33.91
N ALA A 898 5.56 5.18 -32.68
CA ALA A 898 6.11 3.90 -32.28
C ALA A 898 4.97 2.98 -31.83
N ILE A 899 5.04 1.70 -32.18
CA ILE A 899 4.22 0.65 -31.60
C ILE A 899 5.13 -0.53 -31.24
N GLY A 900 4.97 -1.09 -30.06
CA GLY A 900 5.92 -2.05 -29.52
C GLY A 900 5.35 -2.99 -28.48
N LEU A 901 6.15 -4.01 -28.18
CA LEU A 901 5.92 -4.98 -27.13
C LEU A 901 6.91 -4.74 -25.98
N LEU A 902 6.47 -5.04 -24.77
CA LEU A 902 7.28 -4.90 -23.56
C LEU A 902 7.11 -6.15 -22.69
N GLN A 903 8.24 -6.79 -22.36
CA GLN A 903 8.30 -8.02 -21.58
C GLN A 903 9.07 -7.79 -20.28
N PRO A 904 8.40 -7.81 -19.11
CA PRO A 904 9.07 -7.87 -17.82
C PRO A 904 9.85 -9.18 -17.69
N LEU A 905 11.15 -9.09 -17.40
CA LEU A 905 12.04 -10.23 -17.18
C LEU A 905 12.19 -10.56 -15.68
N GLY A 906 12.08 -9.54 -14.82
CA GLY A 906 12.08 -9.68 -13.36
C GLY A 906 11.54 -8.41 -12.70
N PRO A 907 11.75 -8.23 -11.38
CA PRO A 907 11.37 -6.99 -10.69
C PRO A 907 12.18 -5.77 -11.17
N ARG A 908 13.48 -5.98 -11.47
CA ARG A 908 14.42 -4.93 -11.91
C ARG A 908 14.44 -4.72 -13.43
N TRP A 909 14.33 -5.80 -14.21
CA TRP A 909 14.65 -5.83 -15.64
C TRP A 909 13.41 -5.97 -16.55
N ARG A 910 13.38 -5.22 -17.66
CA ARG A 910 12.41 -5.37 -18.76
C ARG A 910 13.09 -5.26 -20.13
N ALA A 911 12.58 -6.01 -21.10
CA ALA A 911 12.91 -5.84 -22.51
C ALA A 911 11.78 -5.10 -23.24
N ARG A 912 12.13 -4.27 -24.22
CA ARG A 912 11.22 -3.54 -25.11
C ARG A 912 11.62 -3.79 -26.56
N ALA A 913 10.63 -3.97 -27.43
CA ALA A 913 10.84 -4.10 -28.88
C ALA A 913 9.80 -3.27 -29.62
N ASP A 914 10.25 -2.27 -30.38
CA ASP A 914 9.40 -1.28 -31.03
C ASP A 914 9.62 -1.29 -32.54
N TYR A 915 8.54 -1.04 -33.28
CA TYR A 915 8.60 -0.56 -34.65
C TYR A 915 8.34 0.96 -34.63
N GLU A 916 9.37 1.74 -34.96
CA GLU A 916 9.32 3.19 -35.05
C GLU A 916 9.09 3.64 -36.49
N LEU A 917 8.15 4.57 -36.70
CA LEU A 917 7.80 5.19 -37.97
C LEU A 917 7.90 6.71 -37.82
N SER A 918 8.90 7.31 -38.46
CA SER A 918 9.15 8.75 -38.46
C SER A 918 8.95 9.34 -39.85
N TYR A 919 8.49 10.57 -39.92
CA TYR A 919 8.41 11.37 -41.14
C TYR A 919 8.82 12.80 -40.82
N THR A 920 9.81 13.33 -41.54
CA THR A 920 10.19 14.74 -41.44
C THR A 920 9.83 15.46 -42.73
N ARG A 921 8.97 16.47 -42.64
CA ARG A 921 8.73 17.41 -43.74
C ARG A 921 9.77 18.51 -43.69
N TYR A 922 10.48 18.71 -44.80
CA TYR A 922 11.38 19.85 -45.03
C TYR A 922 10.70 20.86 -45.97
N ARG A 923 11.02 22.14 -45.80
CA ARG A 923 10.56 23.26 -46.66
C ARG A 923 11.73 24.23 -46.84
N ARG A 924 11.85 24.91 -47.98
CA ARG A 924 12.76 26.06 -48.11
C ARG A 924 12.20 27.21 -47.24
N ALA A 925 13.02 27.83 -46.42
CA ALA A 925 12.65 29.01 -45.63
C ALA A 925 12.63 30.27 -46.51
N GLY A 926 11.85 31.29 -46.14
CA GLY A 926 11.68 32.50 -46.97
C GLY A 926 12.95 33.32 -47.22
N PHE A 927 13.95 33.18 -46.36
CA PHE A 927 15.28 33.82 -46.45
C PHE A 927 16.37 32.90 -47.01
N ALA A 928 16.06 31.64 -47.36
CA ALA A 928 17.04 30.71 -47.91
C ALA A 928 17.21 30.94 -49.42
N ASP A 929 18.45 30.82 -49.89
CA ASP A 929 18.85 31.17 -51.26
C ASP A 929 17.96 30.49 -52.34
N PRO A 930 17.61 31.19 -53.44
CA PRO A 930 16.86 30.61 -54.55
C PRO A 930 17.46 29.34 -55.18
N ALA A 931 18.76 29.11 -55.07
CA ALA A 931 19.42 27.86 -55.45
C ALA A 931 19.22 26.75 -54.39
N PHE A 932 19.40 27.05 -53.10
CA PHE A 932 19.48 26.08 -52.00
C PHE A 932 18.39 25.00 -52.06
N VAL A 933 18.77 23.76 -52.34
CA VAL A 933 17.83 22.63 -52.44
C VAL A 933 17.53 22.06 -51.04
N PRO A 934 16.30 22.21 -50.50
CA PRO A 934 15.96 21.60 -49.21
C PRO A 934 15.93 20.07 -49.32
N PRO A 935 16.26 19.33 -48.25
CA PRO A 935 16.26 17.87 -48.28
C PRO A 935 14.89 17.28 -48.67
N ALA A 936 14.87 16.12 -49.31
CA ALA A 936 13.61 15.44 -49.60
C ALA A 936 12.86 15.11 -48.30
N SER A 937 11.58 15.48 -48.24
CA SER A 937 10.69 15.05 -47.15
C SER A 937 10.54 13.53 -47.21
N THR A 938 11.13 12.82 -46.24
CA THR A 938 11.37 11.37 -46.36
C THR A 938 10.93 10.62 -45.12
N PRO A 939 10.17 9.51 -45.26
CA PRO A 939 9.90 8.63 -44.15
C PRO A 939 11.12 7.78 -43.79
N VAL A 940 11.25 7.53 -42.49
CA VAL A 940 12.24 6.65 -41.87
C VAL A 940 11.47 5.65 -41.01
N HIS A 941 11.63 4.37 -41.27
CA HIS A 941 11.04 3.30 -40.45
C HIS A 941 12.15 2.40 -39.89
N GLY A 942 11.96 1.85 -38.70
CA GLY A 942 13.00 1.07 -38.04
C GLY A 942 12.49 0.19 -36.93
N VAL A 943 13.35 -0.74 -36.50
CA VAL A 943 13.15 -1.54 -35.29
C VAL A 943 14.09 -1.02 -34.22
N ARG A 944 13.56 -0.82 -33.02
CA ARG A 944 14.34 -0.52 -31.82
C ARG A 944 14.17 -1.63 -30.80
N LEU A 945 15.27 -2.07 -30.22
CA LEU A 945 15.30 -3.01 -29.10
C LEU A 945 15.91 -2.29 -27.90
N ALA A 946 15.34 -2.48 -26.70
CA ALA A 946 15.91 -1.95 -25.48
C ALA A 946 15.85 -2.99 -24.34
N LEU A 947 16.90 -3.01 -23.53
CA LEU A 947 16.95 -3.69 -22.25
C LEU A 947 17.10 -2.62 -21.16
N GLU A 948 16.17 -2.59 -20.23
CA GLU A 948 16.08 -1.54 -19.20
C GLU A 948 16.12 -2.17 -17.80
N ALA A 949 16.93 -1.58 -16.92
CA ALA A 949 17.02 -1.88 -15.50
C ALA A 949 16.51 -0.70 -14.67
N GLN A 950 15.94 -0.98 -13.50
CA GLN A 950 15.63 0.03 -12.49
C GLN A 950 15.90 -0.50 -11.08
N GLU A 951 16.48 0.34 -10.23
CA GLU A 951 16.80 0.10 -8.83
C GLU A 951 16.47 1.36 -8.01
N GLY A 952 15.35 1.34 -7.27
CA GLY A 952 14.88 2.53 -6.53
C GLY A 952 14.63 3.73 -7.46
N PRO A 953 15.37 4.86 -7.29
CA PRO A 953 15.30 6.02 -8.17
C PRO A 953 16.16 5.88 -9.44
N TRP A 954 17.15 4.98 -9.46
CA TRP A 954 18.09 4.83 -10.57
C TRP A 954 17.49 4.00 -11.71
N SER A 955 17.75 4.40 -12.96
CA SER A 955 17.40 3.61 -14.14
C SER A 955 18.56 3.61 -15.14
N ALA A 956 18.71 2.48 -15.85
CA ALA A 956 19.69 2.31 -16.91
C ALA A 956 18.99 1.69 -18.12
N SER A 957 19.35 2.13 -19.33
CA SER A 957 18.84 1.56 -20.58
C SER A 957 19.97 1.31 -21.57
N LEU A 958 20.07 0.08 -22.04
CA LEU A 958 20.85 -0.30 -23.20
C LEU A 958 19.87 -0.43 -24.37
N TRP A 959 20.12 0.25 -25.48
CA TRP A 959 19.26 0.17 -26.66
C TRP A 959 20.07 0.01 -27.95
N TRP A 960 19.47 -0.68 -28.90
CA TRP A 960 19.94 -0.86 -30.26
C TRP A 960 18.82 -0.46 -31.21
N GLY A 961 19.16 0.09 -32.38
CA GLY A 961 18.18 0.44 -33.39
C GLY A 961 18.73 0.31 -34.79
N ALA A 962 17.91 -0.24 -35.69
CA ALA A 962 18.17 -0.26 -37.13
C ALA A 962 17.01 0.44 -37.85
N ALA A 963 17.33 1.49 -38.60
CA ALA A 963 16.35 2.28 -39.34
C ALA A 963 16.72 2.35 -40.83
N ARG A 964 15.72 2.17 -41.69
CA ARG A 964 15.80 2.34 -43.14
C ARG A 964 15.15 3.66 -43.52
N ARG A 965 15.78 4.43 -44.39
CA ARG A 965 15.20 5.63 -45.03
C ARG A 965 14.85 5.28 -46.47
N GLN A 966 13.67 5.68 -46.96
CA GLN A 966 13.23 5.30 -48.30
C GLN A 966 14.04 5.93 -49.44
N ARG A 967 14.63 7.13 -49.25
CA ARG A 967 15.48 7.82 -50.23
C ARG A 967 16.59 8.60 -49.55
N TRP A 968 17.74 8.73 -50.22
CA TRP A 968 18.85 9.58 -49.79
C TRP A 968 19.44 10.36 -50.98
N PRO A 969 18.77 11.45 -51.43
CA PRO A 969 19.39 12.39 -52.34
C PRO A 969 20.45 13.23 -51.62
N GLU A 970 21.47 13.68 -52.35
CA GLU A 970 22.33 14.78 -51.91
C GLU A 970 21.50 16.07 -51.71
N TRP A 971 21.92 16.92 -50.79
CA TRP A 971 21.31 18.20 -50.46
C TRP A 971 22.41 19.16 -49.98
N GLY A 972 22.18 20.47 -50.06
CA GLY A 972 23.21 21.47 -49.75
C GLY A 972 24.15 21.80 -50.92
N ARG A 973 23.64 21.70 -52.16
CA ARG A 973 24.08 22.51 -53.30
C ARG A 973 22.99 23.54 -53.61
#